data_AF-A0A2J6S116-F1
#
_entry.id   AF-A0A2J6S116-F1
#
_cell.length_a   1.000
_cell.length_b   1.000
_cell.length_c   1.000
_cell.angle_alpha   90.00
_cell.angle_beta   90.00
_cell.angle_gamma   90.00
#
_symmetry.space_group_name_H-M   'P 1'
#
loop_
_entity.id
_entity.type
_entity.pdbx_description
1 polymer ?
#
loop_
_entity_poly.entity_id
_entity_poly.type
_entity_poly.pdbx_seq_one_letter_code
_entity_poly.pdbx_strand_id
1 'polypeptide(L)'
;MSSRYQPPMHTNGSIGRLDRTSLIEYEAIPEETAKSSTVEYETDKGLTDDRWLISVKDGQFPPAHMEWLRDFERDPDQPLKKSYRSGVLLPSVDQSAPVLSIAMTFMAGADKPTVAKAEMSKISDLEPPQKSHEWRMFTAATLLQRFEIGTDLSIQKKDNSYEIMIAHKERKGQRNSRSSNSSMYNEPIRGLLTKSPPDMDESMAVIKRNVQDHTLTIDSDKVKLMHDLPMDGQFDIACTLIEIDMFSMRDLMTNYRTIVQDGGRNIAAKEIVQILDAMINDVRRLCIRSPRLFRMSTRALIAQSTNTRYGVDYGSLFVTLTTSEGIRKLVEQSSSYYLSLNESKTEQAFVKPKFMQMLVMLLALLNNDDLKKITKVLESTFQIPGDRESIELIIMKVLPLGAINPEIFLQGLFEAYQPLEKKEGGYELRLQRKIWEELQQDLANKGYLVPCVLGISGYANQTVWTTNHADDLEAMLGDLEMDDDPFQDPGDHQSSTQYPYADQPHQGHQFSQAIAPEAISWQAPWPIDGVTSSSIFKYLQHDGLMRERGNSSGLVRVVNEIPHLDISSDDRDDTLLASFTNFNQYRVSSFDIEYISAMQKGTYTLKTPDNAKLANLEISDEVLNEPFVEATRIINILVSGIRTQFGGRMIRRRLTINRNPSITSFTPLDEVTEAKKFSADIVSPNGERERIAEAFKIGNRVVYIDDLLREMNSSLTKITAAAERLQKELDKHSDIKGTDEASRIQRGEVEKLDQHLTTVKTLISQAKENRTQLQQVHRNLPEDPIKSVMYPSFTQMSNEKPEWQPYQSQLARDGARLIVKGKKLTIANIRHTDNSLTRLSFAECSVILAVEALLSVGNEVPYLLRAGQMVLWLGYYIVVVEPHAKKKNMWAVQAYFRVQSQSLQKDDSGQSYGMNAVPMGLTILV
;
A
#
# COMPACT_ATOMS: atom_id res chain seq x y z
N MET A 1 52.80 58.59 -17.90
CA MET A 1 52.73 60.01 -18.29
C MET A 1 51.97 60.13 -19.61
N SER A 2 51.26 61.24 -19.82
CA SER A 2 50.98 61.99 -21.07
C SER A 2 51.37 61.34 -22.42
N SER A 3 50.60 61.42 -23.52
CA SER A 3 49.53 62.37 -23.88
C SER A 3 48.76 61.99 -25.16
N ARG A 4 47.53 62.52 -25.31
CA ARG A 4 46.89 63.14 -26.51
C ARG A 4 47.09 62.45 -27.90
N TYR A 5 46.05 62.23 -28.70
CA TYR A 5 45.34 63.32 -29.41
C TYR A 5 43.94 62.92 -29.92
N GLN A 6 43.16 63.94 -30.32
CA GLN A 6 41.76 63.95 -30.78
C GLN A 6 41.66 64.93 -31.99
N PRO A 7 40.49 65.19 -32.59
CA PRO A 7 39.37 64.33 -33.01
C PRO A 7 39.48 64.22 -34.57
N PRO A 8 38.56 64.67 -35.45
CA PRO A 8 37.08 64.61 -35.56
C PRO A 8 36.66 63.77 -36.82
N MET A 9 35.47 63.80 -37.45
CA MET A 9 34.29 64.68 -37.43
C MET A 9 32.95 63.90 -37.59
N HIS A 10 31.86 64.61 -37.94
CA HIS A 10 30.46 64.18 -37.96
C HIS A 10 29.87 63.99 -39.37
N THR A 11 28.76 63.24 -39.48
CA THR A 11 27.37 63.75 -39.73
C THR A 11 26.36 62.59 -39.61
N ASN A 12 25.43 62.60 -38.63
CA ASN A 12 24.03 63.10 -38.67
C ASN A 12 23.05 62.18 -39.44
N GLY A 13 21.85 61.85 -38.94
CA GLY A 13 21.13 62.27 -37.71
C GLY A 13 20.15 61.19 -37.19
N SER A 14 19.57 61.32 -35.97
CA SER A 14 18.32 62.05 -35.65
C SER A 14 17.07 61.26 -36.08
N ILE A 15 16.03 60.91 -35.30
CA ILE A 15 15.37 61.36 -34.03
C ILE A 15 14.58 60.11 -33.51
N GLY A 16 14.16 59.93 -32.26
CA GLY A 16 14.18 60.74 -31.03
C GLY A 16 13.63 59.89 -29.87
N ARG A 17 13.79 60.37 -28.63
CA ARG A 17 13.63 59.60 -27.39
C ARG A 17 12.71 60.35 -26.41
N LEU A 18 12.26 59.63 -25.37
CA LEU A 18 11.77 60.07 -24.06
C LEU A 18 10.24 60.24 -23.94
N ASP A 19 9.60 60.10 -22.76
CA ASP A 19 9.87 59.38 -21.47
C ASP A 19 8.69 59.74 -20.52
N ARG A 20 8.61 59.09 -19.33
CA ARG A 20 7.96 59.56 -18.08
C ARG A 20 6.45 59.32 -17.79
N THR A 21 6.23 58.32 -16.91
CA THR A 21 5.56 58.39 -15.59
C THR A 21 4.23 59.17 -15.37
N SER A 22 3.17 58.46 -15.01
CA SER A 22 2.36 58.58 -13.75
C SER A 22 1.26 57.49 -13.77
N LEU A 23 0.99 56.68 -12.72
CA LEU A 23 0.40 56.92 -11.38
C LEU A 23 -1.14 57.15 -11.42
N ILE A 24 -1.89 56.53 -10.49
CA ILE A 24 -3.33 56.72 -10.16
C ILE A 24 -4.30 55.94 -11.10
N GLU A 25 -5.42 55.29 -10.70
CA GLU A 25 -6.15 55.07 -9.42
C GLU A 25 -6.80 53.66 -9.35
N TYR A 26 -7.38 53.29 -8.19
CA TYR A 26 -8.37 52.20 -8.07
C TYR A 26 -9.77 52.74 -8.37
N GLU A 27 -10.63 52.00 -9.08
CA GLU A 27 -12.08 52.17 -8.94
C GLU A 27 -12.90 50.89 -9.26
N ALA A 28 -14.19 50.92 -8.94
CA ALA A 28 -14.96 49.75 -8.53
C ALA A 28 -15.50 48.83 -9.65
N ILE A 29 -15.73 47.57 -9.26
CA ILE A 29 -16.57 46.61 -9.98
C ILE A 29 -18.06 46.97 -9.74
N PRO A 30 -18.88 47.12 -10.79
CA PRO A 30 -20.33 47.00 -10.66
C PRO A 30 -20.75 45.53 -10.83
N GLU A 31 -21.57 45.03 -9.90
CA GLU A 31 -22.45 43.90 -10.18
C GLU A 31 -23.43 44.30 -11.29
N GLU A 32 -23.81 43.38 -12.19
CA GLU A 32 -25.25 43.12 -12.44
C GLU A 32 -25.54 41.92 -13.35
N THR A 33 -26.44 41.07 -12.86
CA THR A 33 -27.42 40.24 -13.58
C THR A 33 -26.97 39.10 -14.51
N ALA A 34 -27.38 37.90 -14.10
CA ALA A 34 -27.49 36.74 -14.98
C ALA A 34 -28.57 36.94 -16.06
N LYS A 35 -28.29 36.45 -17.28
CA LYS A 35 -29.32 36.10 -18.25
C LYS A 35 -29.11 34.66 -18.71
N SER A 36 -30.10 33.82 -18.42
CA SER A 36 -30.18 32.45 -18.93
C SER A 36 -30.44 32.46 -20.43
N SER A 37 -29.49 31.99 -21.23
CA SER A 37 -29.74 31.54 -22.60
C SER A 37 -29.75 30.01 -22.62
N THR A 38 -30.94 29.44 -22.67
CA THR A 38 -31.15 28.03 -23.05
C THR A 38 -30.54 27.81 -24.43
N VAL A 39 -29.51 26.97 -24.51
CA VAL A 39 -28.99 26.47 -25.79
C VAL A 39 -29.64 25.12 -26.03
N GLU A 40 -30.48 25.06 -27.06
CA GLU A 40 -31.01 23.80 -27.57
C GLU A 40 -29.88 22.99 -28.21
N TYR A 41 -29.74 21.73 -27.82
CA TYR A 41 -28.83 20.80 -28.50
C TYR A 41 -29.51 20.30 -29.78
N GLU A 42 -29.16 20.88 -30.93
CA GLU A 42 -29.40 20.23 -32.22
C GLU A 42 -28.56 18.95 -32.31
N THR A 43 -29.23 17.81 -32.42
CA THR A 43 -28.61 16.51 -32.70
C THR A 43 -28.39 16.29 -34.20
N ASP A 44 -27.35 15.51 -34.51
CA ASP A 44 -27.10 14.82 -35.79
C ASP A 44 -27.14 15.63 -37.10
N LYS A 45 -25.97 16.18 -37.47
CA LYS A 45 -25.39 15.92 -38.80
C LYS A 45 -23.91 15.60 -38.68
N GLY A 46 -23.48 14.49 -39.28
CA GLY A 46 -22.19 13.86 -38.99
C GLY A 46 -20.97 14.70 -39.36
N LEU A 47 -20.02 14.82 -38.43
CA LEU A 47 -18.67 15.32 -38.68
C LEU A 47 -17.72 14.14 -38.96
N THR A 48 -17.44 13.90 -40.23
CA THR A 48 -16.18 13.27 -40.66
C THR A 48 -15.08 14.34 -40.73
N ASP A 49 -14.79 14.99 -39.61
CA ASP A 49 -13.83 16.11 -39.53
C ASP A 49 -12.62 15.70 -38.70
N ASP A 50 -11.52 15.33 -39.38
CA ASP A 50 -10.28 14.84 -38.78
C ASP A 50 -9.54 15.88 -37.90
N ARG A 51 -10.12 17.07 -37.71
CA ARG A 51 -9.60 18.14 -36.83
C ARG A 51 -9.44 17.71 -35.39
N TRP A 52 -10.30 16.83 -34.87
CA TRP A 52 -10.13 16.32 -33.50
C TRP A 52 -8.83 15.51 -33.37
N LEU A 53 -8.44 14.78 -34.42
CA LEU A 53 -7.17 14.05 -34.49
C LEU A 53 -5.95 14.99 -34.52
N ILE A 54 -6.12 16.20 -35.08
CA ILE A 54 -5.10 17.25 -35.06
C ILE A 54 -4.98 17.84 -33.64
N SER A 55 -6.10 18.15 -32.97
CA SER A 55 -6.11 18.60 -31.57
C SER A 55 -5.53 17.57 -30.58
N VAL A 56 -5.65 16.28 -30.87
CA VAL A 56 -4.97 15.19 -30.12
C VAL A 56 -3.45 15.23 -30.34
N LYS A 57 -2.99 15.45 -31.58
CA LYS A 57 -1.55 15.54 -31.90
C LYS A 57 -0.87 16.81 -31.37
N ASP A 58 -1.61 17.91 -31.28
CA ASP A 58 -1.08 19.21 -30.83
C ASP A 58 -0.99 19.34 -29.30
N GLY A 59 -1.19 18.24 -28.55
CA GLY A 59 -0.82 18.16 -27.12
C GLY A 59 -1.66 18.99 -26.16
N GLN A 60 -2.87 19.42 -26.56
CA GLN A 60 -3.74 20.28 -25.73
C GLN A 60 -4.46 19.55 -24.58
N PHE A 61 -4.27 18.24 -24.43
CA PHE A 61 -4.87 17.47 -23.36
C PHE A 61 -4.02 17.51 -22.07
N PRO A 62 -4.62 17.70 -20.89
CA PRO A 62 -3.95 17.46 -19.61
C PRO A 62 -3.32 16.06 -19.59
N PRO A 63 -2.16 15.85 -18.93
CA PRO A 63 -1.45 14.56 -18.93
C PRO A 63 -2.34 13.35 -18.56
N ALA A 64 -3.27 13.53 -17.63
CA ALA A 64 -4.23 12.50 -17.22
C ALA A 64 -5.22 12.06 -18.34
N HIS A 65 -5.48 12.90 -19.34
CA HIS A 65 -6.31 12.56 -20.49
C HIS A 65 -5.50 11.93 -21.63
N MET A 66 -4.19 12.18 -21.69
CA MET A 66 -3.28 11.50 -22.63
C MET A 66 -3.11 10.01 -22.31
N GLU A 67 -3.22 9.60 -21.04
CA GLU A 67 -3.28 8.18 -20.68
C GLU A 67 -4.52 7.49 -21.27
N TRP A 68 -5.70 8.14 -21.20
CA TRP A 68 -6.94 7.61 -21.75
C TRP A 68 -6.88 7.48 -23.28
N LEU A 69 -6.30 8.48 -23.97
CA LEU A 69 -6.10 8.41 -25.43
C LEU A 69 -5.16 7.27 -25.83
N ARG A 70 -4.07 7.02 -25.08
CA ARG A 70 -3.18 5.87 -25.31
C ARG A 70 -3.86 4.52 -25.09
N ASP A 71 -4.86 4.45 -24.20
CA ASP A 71 -5.68 3.24 -24.03
C ASP A 71 -6.62 2.99 -25.23
N PHE A 72 -6.99 4.03 -25.98
CA PHE A 72 -7.72 3.92 -27.25
C PHE A 72 -6.82 3.70 -28.48
N GLU A 73 -5.57 4.17 -28.46
CA GLU A 73 -4.56 3.94 -29.53
C GLU A 73 -3.94 2.53 -29.52
N ARG A 74 -4.42 1.62 -28.67
CA ARG A 74 -3.91 0.24 -28.59
C ARG A 74 -4.10 -0.47 -29.94
N ASP A 75 -2.98 -0.82 -30.57
CA ASP A 75 -2.94 -1.71 -31.74
C ASP A 75 -3.78 -2.97 -31.49
N PRO A 76 -4.53 -3.47 -32.49
CA PRO A 76 -5.38 -4.64 -32.34
C PRO A 76 -4.53 -5.83 -31.85
N ASP A 77 -4.91 -6.36 -30.68
CA ASP A 77 -4.05 -7.21 -29.86
C ASP A 77 -3.64 -8.49 -30.61
N GLN A 78 -2.39 -8.53 -31.11
CA GLN A 78 -1.93 -9.61 -31.97
C GLN A 78 -1.60 -10.86 -31.13
N PRO A 79 -2.07 -12.06 -31.52
CA PRO A 79 -1.83 -13.26 -30.74
C PRO A 79 -0.35 -13.64 -30.73
N LEU A 80 0.28 -13.53 -29.56
CA LEU A 80 1.70 -13.81 -29.36
C LEU A 80 1.92 -15.15 -28.66
N LYS A 81 2.60 -16.05 -29.39
CA LYS A 81 2.96 -17.40 -28.93
C LYS A 81 4.46 -17.53 -28.78
N LYS A 82 4.89 -18.08 -27.64
CA LYS A 82 6.30 -18.43 -27.37
C LYS A 82 6.38 -19.75 -26.61
N SER A 83 7.40 -20.54 -26.90
CA SER A 83 7.66 -21.80 -26.20
C SER A 83 8.89 -21.66 -25.31
N TYR A 84 8.86 -22.34 -24.17
CA TYR A 84 9.86 -22.29 -23.13
C TYR A 84 10.29 -23.71 -22.79
N ARG A 85 11.59 -23.99 -22.79
CA ARG A 85 12.15 -25.25 -22.31
C ARG A 85 12.85 -25.00 -20.98
N SER A 86 12.36 -25.64 -19.93
CA SER A 86 12.83 -25.42 -18.56
C SER A 86 12.92 -23.93 -18.18
N GLY A 87 11.84 -23.18 -18.46
CA GLY A 87 11.76 -21.73 -18.21
C GLY A 87 12.61 -20.85 -19.13
N VAL A 88 13.38 -21.41 -20.06
CA VAL A 88 14.20 -20.66 -21.03
C VAL A 88 13.46 -20.51 -22.35
N LEU A 89 13.38 -19.28 -22.86
CA LEU A 89 12.71 -18.93 -24.12
C LEU A 89 13.37 -19.64 -25.33
N LEU A 90 12.57 -20.30 -26.16
CA LEU A 90 13.03 -20.90 -27.42
C LEU A 90 12.97 -19.89 -28.59
N PRO A 91 13.88 -19.99 -29.59
CA PRO A 91 13.86 -19.13 -30.78
C PRO A 91 12.61 -19.30 -31.65
N SER A 92 11.99 -20.48 -31.63
CA SER A 92 10.81 -20.85 -32.40
C SER A 92 9.74 -21.48 -31.50
N VAL A 93 8.47 -21.31 -31.87
CA VAL A 93 7.35 -21.97 -31.19
C VAL A 93 7.38 -23.47 -31.50
N ASP A 94 7.39 -24.29 -30.44
CA ASP A 94 7.20 -25.72 -30.52
C ASP A 94 5.70 -26.03 -30.58
N GLN A 95 5.25 -26.55 -31.73
CA GLN A 95 3.84 -26.88 -31.97
C GLN A 95 3.38 -28.15 -31.23
N SER A 96 4.31 -28.98 -30.75
CA SER A 96 4.01 -30.20 -29.98
C SER A 96 3.87 -29.92 -28.48
N ALA A 97 4.49 -28.83 -27.99
CA ALA A 97 4.46 -28.46 -26.58
C ALA A 97 3.05 -28.03 -26.13
N PRO A 98 2.60 -28.46 -24.94
CA PRO A 98 1.27 -28.10 -24.42
C PRO A 98 1.15 -26.59 -24.23
N VAL A 99 0.07 -26.03 -24.78
CA VAL A 99 -0.32 -24.63 -24.54
C VAL A 99 -0.99 -24.52 -23.17
N LEU A 100 -0.43 -23.67 -22.31
CA LEU A 100 -0.99 -23.40 -20.97
C LEU A 100 -2.17 -22.43 -21.03
N SER A 101 -3.10 -22.64 -20.10
CA SER A 101 -4.18 -21.72 -19.72
C SER A 101 -3.81 -21.04 -18.41
N ILE A 102 -3.81 -19.71 -18.38
CA ILE A 102 -3.29 -18.94 -17.23
C ILE A 102 -4.29 -17.84 -16.85
N ALA A 103 -4.72 -17.84 -15.59
CA ALA A 103 -5.50 -16.77 -15.00
C ALA A 103 -4.61 -15.92 -14.09
N MET A 104 -4.72 -14.61 -14.20
CA MET A 104 -4.00 -13.68 -13.33
C MET A 104 -4.94 -12.59 -12.83
N THR A 105 -4.90 -12.28 -11.54
CA THR A 105 -5.50 -11.05 -11.01
C THR A 105 -4.39 -10.04 -10.85
N PHE A 106 -4.48 -8.90 -11.54
CA PHE A 106 -3.47 -7.83 -11.48
C PHE A 106 -4.00 -6.61 -10.72
N MET A 107 -3.28 -6.22 -9.67
CA MET A 107 -3.56 -5.05 -8.86
C MET A 107 -2.50 -3.98 -9.14
N ALA A 108 -2.82 -3.04 -10.03
CA ALA A 108 -1.94 -1.92 -10.35
C ALA A 108 -1.70 -1.03 -9.12
N GLY A 109 -0.46 -0.56 -8.98
CA GLY A 109 0.10 0.29 -7.92
C GLY A 109 -0.32 1.74 -8.10
N ALA A 110 -1.63 1.94 -8.08
CA ALA A 110 -2.27 3.23 -8.33
C ALA A 110 -2.12 4.20 -7.14
N ASP A 111 -2.19 5.49 -7.45
CA ASP A 111 -2.31 6.56 -6.45
C ASP A 111 -3.66 6.49 -5.71
N LYS A 112 -3.82 7.26 -4.60
CA LYS A 112 -5.04 7.22 -3.79
C LYS A 112 -6.33 7.47 -4.61
N PRO A 113 -6.41 8.46 -5.54
CA PRO A 113 -7.55 8.66 -6.42
C PRO A 113 -7.84 7.50 -7.37
N THR A 114 -6.81 6.92 -8.01
CA THR A 114 -7.00 5.84 -8.99
C THR A 114 -7.34 4.52 -8.29
N VAL A 115 -6.81 4.28 -7.09
CA VAL A 115 -7.30 3.19 -6.21
C VAL A 115 -8.76 3.38 -5.88
N ALA A 116 -9.20 4.59 -5.53
CA ALA A 116 -10.60 4.86 -5.22
C ALA A 116 -11.53 4.57 -6.40
N LYS A 117 -11.16 5.02 -7.61
CA LYS A 117 -11.88 4.68 -8.86
C LYS A 117 -11.92 3.18 -9.11
N ALA A 118 -10.82 2.46 -8.85
CA ALA A 118 -10.74 1.01 -9.05
C ALA A 118 -11.50 0.19 -7.98
N GLU A 119 -11.72 0.74 -6.79
CA GLU A 119 -12.62 0.16 -5.79
C GLU A 119 -14.09 0.39 -6.18
N MET A 120 -14.44 1.56 -6.71
CA MET A 120 -15.77 1.81 -7.28
C MET A 120 -16.06 0.94 -8.53
N SER A 121 -15.06 0.68 -9.38
CA SER A 121 -15.25 -0.13 -10.59
C SER A 121 -15.38 -1.64 -10.31
N LYS A 122 -14.99 -2.13 -9.12
CA LYS A 122 -15.27 -3.52 -8.71
C LYS A 122 -16.77 -3.83 -8.59
N ILE A 123 -17.63 -2.80 -8.62
CA ILE A 123 -19.10 -2.92 -8.57
C ILE A 123 -19.68 -3.30 -9.95
N SER A 124 -18.93 -3.14 -11.06
CA SER A 124 -19.38 -3.58 -12.39
C SER A 124 -18.89 -5.00 -12.70
N ASP A 125 -19.81 -5.90 -13.08
CA ASP A 125 -19.56 -7.30 -13.48
C ASP A 125 -18.73 -7.49 -14.78
N LEU A 126 -18.05 -6.44 -15.25
CA LEU A 126 -17.26 -6.47 -16.48
C LEU A 126 -15.89 -7.11 -16.21
N GLU A 127 -15.39 -7.93 -17.15
CA GLU A 127 -14.01 -8.42 -17.09
C GLU A 127 -13.01 -7.24 -17.02
N PRO A 128 -11.92 -7.35 -16.24
CA PRO A 128 -10.96 -6.27 -16.15
C PRO A 128 -10.31 -5.98 -17.52
N PRO A 129 -9.96 -4.71 -17.80
CA PRO A 129 -9.29 -4.36 -19.05
C PRO A 129 -7.99 -5.17 -19.19
N GLN A 130 -7.91 -5.94 -20.27
CA GLN A 130 -6.74 -6.79 -20.53
C GLN A 130 -5.51 -5.92 -20.80
N LYS A 131 -4.33 -6.37 -20.36
CA LYS A 131 -3.03 -5.81 -20.76
C LYS A 131 -2.64 -6.34 -22.15
N SER A 132 -1.65 -5.71 -22.80
CA SER A 132 -1.16 -6.12 -24.12
C SER A 132 -0.74 -7.59 -24.18
N HIS A 133 -0.82 -8.20 -25.36
CA HIS A 133 -0.36 -9.56 -25.61
C HIS A 133 1.10 -9.79 -25.16
N GLU A 134 1.99 -8.82 -25.35
CA GLU A 134 3.38 -8.87 -24.86
C GLU A 134 3.41 -8.97 -23.34
N TRP A 135 2.75 -8.04 -22.64
CA TRP A 135 2.70 -8.03 -21.18
C TRP A 135 2.11 -9.34 -20.63
N ARG A 136 1.01 -9.82 -21.23
CA ARG A 136 0.35 -11.06 -20.81
C ARG A 136 1.29 -12.26 -21.01
N MET A 137 1.96 -12.36 -22.16
CA MET A 137 2.87 -13.46 -22.48
C MET A 137 4.15 -13.43 -21.64
N PHE A 138 4.85 -12.30 -21.55
CA PHE A 138 6.09 -12.19 -20.76
C PHE A 138 5.85 -12.32 -19.26
N THR A 139 4.78 -11.74 -18.72
CA THR A 139 4.40 -11.90 -17.31
C THR A 139 4.08 -13.35 -16.99
N ALA A 140 3.28 -14.02 -17.83
CA ALA A 140 2.98 -15.44 -17.71
C ALA A 140 4.24 -16.32 -17.77
N ALA A 141 5.23 -15.96 -18.59
CA ALA A 141 6.51 -16.67 -18.64
C ALA A 141 7.28 -16.62 -17.32
N THR A 142 7.17 -15.52 -16.55
CA THR A 142 7.76 -15.47 -15.19
C THR A 142 7.12 -16.46 -14.21
N LEU A 143 5.89 -16.93 -14.49
CA LEU A 143 5.19 -17.91 -13.65
C LEU A 143 5.75 -19.34 -13.81
N LEU A 144 6.49 -19.60 -14.90
CA LEU A 144 7.25 -20.84 -15.08
C LEU A 144 8.43 -20.96 -14.12
N GLN A 145 8.81 -19.86 -13.45
CA GLN A 145 9.87 -19.84 -12.45
C GLN A 145 9.27 -19.70 -11.04
N ARG A 146 9.75 -20.53 -10.12
CA ARG A 146 9.47 -20.46 -8.69
C ARG A 146 10.58 -19.68 -7.98
N PHE A 147 10.19 -18.83 -7.05
CA PHE A 147 11.12 -18.11 -6.18
C PHE A 147 11.35 -18.94 -4.92
N GLU A 148 12.57 -19.42 -4.72
CA GLU A 148 13.01 -20.08 -3.49
C GLU A 148 13.94 -19.15 -2.72
N ILE A 149 13.83 -19.12 -1.39
CA ILE A 149 14.80 -18.44 -0.53
C ILE A 149 15.82 -19.48 -0.08
N GLY A 150 17.11 -19.18 -0.31
CA GLY A 150 18.24 -19.99 0.13
C GLY A 150 18.47 -19.94 1.64
N THR A 151 19.38 -20.77 2.13
CA THR A 151 19.79 -20.75 3.55
C THR A 151 20.49 -19.46 3.96
N ASP A 152 21.08 -18.76 2.99
CA ASP A 152 21.72 -17.43 3.08
C ASP A 152 20.72 -16.26 2.95
N LEU A 153 19.42 -16.57 2.87
CA LEU A 153 18.32 -15.65 2.54
C LEU A 153 18.35 -15.08 1.10
N SER A 154 19.21 -15.59 0.21
CA SER A 154 19.22 -15.18 -1.20
C SER A 154 17.93 -15.59 -1.92
N ILE A 155 17.44 -14.77 -2.83
CA ILE A 155 16.35 -15.15 -3.72
C ILE A 155 16.93 -15.91 -4.91
N GLN A 156 16.59 -17.18 -5.02
CA GLN A 156 16.97 -18.05 -6.13
C GLN A 156 15.75 -18.30 -7.02
N LYS A 157 15.95 -18.29 -8.34
CA LYS A 157 14.94 -18.62 -9.34
C LYS A 157 15.14 -20.05 -9.81
N LYS A 158 14.14 -20.90 -9.58
CA LYS A 158 14.13 -22.30 -9.97
C LYS A 158 13.09 -22.54 -11.04
N ASP A 159 13.42 -23.37 -12.04
CA ASP A 159 12.45 -23.78 -13.04
C ASP A 159 11.34 -24.64 -12.42
N ASN A 160 10.09 -24.32 -12.76
CA ASN A 160 8.88 -25.03 -12.35
C ASN A 160 8.14 -25.67 -13.53
N SER A 161 8.70 -25.57 -14.75
CA SER A 161 8.07 -26.06 -15.99
C SER A 161 7.68 -27.53 -15.93
N TYR A 162 8.48 -28.37 -15.26
CA TYR A 162 8.20 -29.79 -15.12
C TYR A 162 6.95 -30.08 -14.27
N GLU A 163 6.83 -29.44 -13.09
CA GLU A 163 5.67 -29.61 -12.19
C GLU A 163 4.38 -29.13 -12.88
N ILE A 164 4.45 -27.99 -13.57
CA ILE A 164 3.34 -27.41 -14.33
C ILE A 164 2.92 -28.35 -15.48
N MET A 165 3.88 -28.93 -16.21
CA MET A 165 3.59 -29.90 -17.28
C MET A 165 2.86 -31.14 -16.76
N ILE A 166 3.29 -31.70 -15.62
CA ILE A 166 2.62 -32.86 -15.01
C ILE A 166 1.19 -32.49 -14.63
N ALA A 167 1.00 -31.39 -13.91
CA ALA A 167 -0.33 -30.93 -13.49
C ALA A 167 -1.27 -30.68 -14.68
N HIS A 168 -0.74 -30.19 -15.81
CA HIS A 168 -1.49 -30.02 -17.07
C HIS A 168 -1.88 -31.37 -17.70
N LYS A 169 -0.94 -32.32 -17.77
CA LYS A 169 -1.19 -33.67 -18.30
C LYS A 169 -2.22 -34.42 -17.44
N GLU A 170 -2.13 -34.35 -16.11
CA GLU A 170 -3.11 -34.94 -15.19
C GLU A 170 -4.52 -34.36 -15.38
N ARG A 171 -4.68 -33.02 -15.44
CA ARG A 171 -6.00 -32.38 -15.63
C ARG A 171 -6.60 -32.67 -17.00
N LYS A 172 -5.81 -32.76 -18.08
CA LYS A 172 -6.30 -33.24 -19.38
C LYS A 172 -6.70 -34.72 -19.35
N GLY A 173 -5.91 -35.56 -18.67
CA GLY A 173 -6.24 -36.98 -18.46
C GLY A 173 -7.59 -37.18 -17.76
N GLN A 174 -7.83 -36.43 -16.67
CA GLN A 174 -9.10 -36.47 -15.94
C GLN A 174 -10.32 -35.99 -16.74
N ARG A 175 -10.16 -35.00 -17.63
CA ARG A 175 -11.23 -34.56 -18.53
C ARG A 175 -11.56 -35.63 -19.58
N ASN A 176 -10.55 -36.30 -20.13
CA ASN A 176 -10.73 -37.32 -21.16
C ASN A 176 -11.20 -38.68 -20.60
N SER A 177 -10.88 -39.02 -19.35
CA SER A 177 -11.40 -40.22 -18.69
C SER A 177 -12.86 -40.07 -18.27
N ARG A 178 -13.31 -38.86 -17.86
CA ARG A 178 -14.71 -38.59 -17.54
C ARG A 178 -15.67 -38.70 -18.72
N SER A 179 -15.19 -38.69 -19.97
CA SER A 179 -16.02 -38.96 -21.16
C SER A 179 -16.03 -40.44 -21.60
N SER A 180 -15.33 -41.33 -20.88
CA SER A 180 -15.14 -42.73 -21.27
C SER A 180 -15.43 -43.66 -20.09
N ASN A 181 -16.63 -44.26 -20.06
CA ASN A 181 -17.07 -45.21 -19.02
C ASN A 181 -16.34 -46.58 -19.09
N SER A 182 -15.00 -46.59 -19.10
CA SER A 182 -14.22 -47.82 -19.22
C SER A 182 -12.89 -47.80 -18.45
N SER A 183 -12.66 -48.91 -17.76
CA SER A 183 -11.43 -49.37 -17.11
C SER A 183 -11.11 -48.84 -15.71
N MET A 184 -10.76 -49.81 -14.86
CA MET A 184 -10.75 -49.76 -13.40
C MET A 184 -9.33 -49.69 -12.81
N TYR A 185 -8.33 -49.36 -13.63
CA TYR A 185 -6.90 -49.47 -13.31
C TYR A 185 -6.06 -48.28 -13.79
N ASN A 186 -6.29 -47.10 -13.22
CA ASN A 186 -5.36 -45.97 -13.28
C ASN A 186 -5.28 -45.32 -11.89
N GLU A 187 -4.33 -45.79 -11.06
CA GLU A 187 -3.99 -45.08 -9.83
C GLU A 187 -3.34 -43.72 -10.15
N PRO A 188 -3.67 -42.65 -9.41
CA PRO A 188 -3.06 -41.33 -9.64
C PRO A 188 -1.59 -41.31 -9.21
N ILE A 189 -0.74 -40.72 -10.06
CA ILE A 189 0.73 -40.65 -9.93
C ILE A 189 1.18 -40.05 -8.58
N ARG A 190 0.36 -39.23 -7.93
CA ARG A 190 0.60 -38.71 -6.56
C ARG A 190 0.93 -39.79 -5.53
N GLY A 191 0.49 -41.04 -5.70
CA GLY A 191 0.82 -42.16 -4.80
C GLY A 191 2.31 -42.56 -4.78
N LEU A 192 3.13 -42.03 -5.69
CA LEU A 192 4.57 -42.31 -5.77
C LEU A 192 5.43 -41.27 -5.02
N LEU A 193 4.96 -40.04 -4.83
CA LEU A 193 5.73 -38.95 -4.19
C LEU A 193 5.63 -38.93 -2.66
N THR A 194 4.79 -39.77 -2.07
CA THR A 194 4.60 -39.87 -0.61
C THR A 194 5.11 -41.18 0.00
N LYS A 195 5.83 -42.00 -0.77
CA LYS A 195 6.43 -43.27 -0.29
C LYS A 195 7.78 -43.03 0.37
N SER A 196 8.12 -43.91 1.30
CA SER A 196 9.32 -43.88 2.14
C SER A 196 10.63 -43.94 1.32
N PRO A 197 11.79 -43.57 1.90
CA PRO A 197 13.04 -43.37 1.14
C PRO A 197 13.60 -44.53 0.27
N PRO A 198 13.46 -45.84 0.58
CA PRO A 198 14.26 -46.86 -0.13
C PRO A 198 13.85 -47.14 -1.58
N ASP A 199 12.64 -46.78 -2.03
CA ASP A 199 12.15 -47.08 -3.40
C ASP A 199 12.29 -45.89 -4.39
N MET A 200 12.93 -44.79 -3.99
CA MET A 200 13.06 -43.58 -4.82
C MET A 200 14.05 -43.71 -5.98
N ASP A 201 15.07 -44.59 -5.89
CA ASP A 201 16.15 -44.63 -6.88
C ASP A 201 15.71 -45.18 -8.26
N GLU A 202 14.89 -46.24 -8.32
CA GLU A 202 14.41 -46.78 -9.60
C GLU A 202 13.41 -45.84 -10.29
N SER A 203 12.52 -45.21 -9.52
CA SER A 203 11.54 -44.26 -10.07
C SER A 203 12.21 -42.97 -10.56
N MET A 204 13.23 -42.47 -9.85
CA MET A 204 14.10 -41.38 -10.32
C MET A 204 14.92 -41.78 -11.56
N ALA A 205 15.36 -43.03 -11.68
CA ALA A 205 16.13 -43.50 -12.84
C ALA A 205 15.29 -43.58 -14.14
N VAL A 206 14.00 -43.93 -14.03
CA VAL A 206 13.07 -43.90 -15.19
C VAL A 206 12.74 -42.45 -15.58
N ILE A 207 12.48 -41.57 -14.61
CA ILE A 207 12.18 -40.15 -14.86
C ILE A 207 13.36 -39.44 -15.55
N LYS A 208 14.61 -39.74 -15.16
CA LYS A 208 15.82 -39.17 -15.78
C LYS A 208 16.04 -39.53 -17.26
N ARG A 209 15.31 -40.51 -17.82
CA ARG A 209 15.49 -40.92 -19.24
C ARG A 209 14.67 -40.10 -20.24
N ASN A 210 13.71 -39.28 -19.80
CA ASN A 210 12.84 -38.48 -20.69
C ASN A 210 12.88 -36.96 -20.40
N VAL A 211 14.06 -36.45 -20.05
CA VAL A 211 14.31 -35.01 -19.73
C VAL A 211 14.16 -34.07 -20.93
N GLN A 212 13.99 -34.59 -22.16
CA GLN A 212 13.86 -33.76 -23.38
C GLN A 212 12.51 -33.05 -23.51
N ASP A 213 11.48 -33.48 -22.78
CA ASP A 213 10.07 -33.06 -22.96
C ASP A 213 9.62 -31.91 -22.04
N HIS A 214 10.53 -31.16 -21.40
CA HIS A 214 10.17 -30.03 -20.51
C HIS A 214 9.86 -28.73 -21.28
N THR A 215 9.23 -28.85 -22.46
CA THR A 215 8.83 -27.71 -23.28
C THR A 215 7.36 -27.38 -23.05
N LEU A 216 7.06 -26.11 -22.76
CA LEU A 216 5.72 -25.56 -22.55
C LEU A 216 5.50 -24.40 -23.52
N THR A 217 4.27 -24.20 -23.99
CA THR A 217 3.92 -23.04 -24.83
C THR A 217 2.99 -22.10 -24.08
N ILE A 218 3.31 -20.81 -24.12
CA ILE A 218 2.46 -19.73 -23.63
C ILE A 218 1.89 -19.01 -24.86
N ASP A 219 0.58 -18.82 -24.82
CA ASP A 219 -0.23 -18.16 -25.84
C ASP A 219 -0.93 -16.98 -25.15
N SER A 220 -0.68 -15.74 -25.61
CA SER A 220 -1.29 -14.55 -25.01
C SER A 220 -2.80 -14.68 -24.85
N ASP A 221 -3.48 -15.29 -25.82
CA ASP A 221 -4.95 -15.43 -25.82
C ASP A 221 -5.47 -16.40 -24.75
N LYS A 222 -4.59 -17.27 -24.24
CA LYS A 222 -4.85 -18.20 -23.13
C LYS A 222 -4.41 -17.65 -21.78
N VAL A 223 -3.82 -16.45 -21.75
CA VAL A 223 -3.55 -15.67 -20.55
C VAL A 223 -4.67 -14.65 -20.34
N LYS A 224 -5.40 -14.73 -19.24
CA LYS A 224 -6.55 -13.86 -18.93
C LYS A 224 -6.33 -13.09 -17.64
N LEU A 225 -6.58 -11.78 -17.70
CA LEU A 225 -6.77 -10.98 -16.49
C LEU A 225 -8.19 -11.17 -15.97
N MET A 226 -8.34 -11.40 -14.66
CA MET A 226 -9.62 -11.63 -13.98
C MET A 226 -9.69 -10.82 -12.68
N HIS A 227 -10.88 -10.36 -12.28
CA HIS A 227 -11.06 -9.69 -10.99
C HIS A 227 -10.82 -10.66 -9.84
N ASP A 228 -11.44 -11.84 -9.90
CA ASP A 228 -11.26 -12.93 -8.95
C ASP A 228 -10.79 -14.20 -9.68
N LEU A 229 -9.95 -14.99 -9.01
CA LEU A 229 -9.45 -16.26 -9.56
C LEU A 229 -10.46 -17.38 -9.28
N PRO A 230 -10.95 -18.11 -10.31
CA PRO A 230 -11.93 -19.17 -10.09
C PRO A 230 -11.29 -20.38 -9.39
N MET A 231 -11.94 -20.82 -8.31
CA MET A 231 -11.51 -21.97 -7.49
C MET A 231 -11.56 -23.32 -8.23
N ASP A 232 -12.33 -23.39 -9.32
CA ASP A 232 -12.69 -24.60 -10.08
C ASP A 232 -11.52 -25.34 -10.77
N GLY A 233 -10.27 -24.91 -10.60
CA GLY A 233 -9.09 -25.54 -11.23
C GLY A 233 -9.12 -25.51 -12.76
N GLN A 234 -9.87 -24.57 -13.35
CA GLN A 234 -10.07 -24.49 -14.80
C GLN A 234 -8.77 -24.18 -15.56
N PHE A 235 -7.87 -23.42 -14.93
CA PHE A 235 -6.59 -22.95 -15.45
C PHE A 235 -5.41 -23.82 -15.01
N ASP A 236 -4.30 -23.75 -15.75
CA ASP A 236 -3.02 -24.41 -15.41
C ASP A 236 -2.22 -23.66 -14.35
N ILE A 237 -2.30 -22.33 -14.38
CA ILE A 237 -1.70 -21.45 -13.38
C ILE A 237 -2.75 -20.38 -13.03
N ALA A 238 -2.96 -20.18 -11.74
CA ALA A 238 -3.68 -19.04 -11.18
C ALA A 238 -2.68 -18.21 -10.34
N CYS A 239 -2.70 -16.88 -10.45
CA CYS A 239 -1.73 -16.03 -9.75
C CYS A 239 -2.30 -14.64 -9.46
N THR A 240 -2.02 -14.10 -8.27
CA THR A 240 -2.35 -12.72 -7.89
C THR A 240 -1.07 -11.89 -7.94
N LEU A 241 -1.05 -10.90 -8.83
CA LEU A 241 0.06 -9.99 -9.08
C LEU A 241 -0.28 -8.64 -8.43
N ILE A 242 0.52 -8.23 -7.45
CA ILE A 242 0.31 -6.99 -6.70
C ILE A 242 1.49 -6.06 -6.95
N GLU A 243 1.22 -4.93 -7.59
CA GLU A 243 2.22 -3.91 -7.83
C GLU A 243 2.46 -3.05 -6.57
N ILE A 244 3.74 -2.79 -6.31
CA ILE A 244 4.25 -2.20 -5.08
C ILE A 244 5.48 -1.32 -5.36
N ASP A 245 5.80 -0.40 -4.45
CA ASP A 245 7.01 0.42 -4.55
C ASP A 245 8.27 -0.47 -4.44
N MET A 246 9.06 -0.46 -5.52
CA MET A 246 10.24 -1.30 -5.65
C MET A 246 11.24 -1.03 -4.54
N PHE A 247 11.49 0.24 -4.24
CA PHE A 247 12.54 0.64 -3.31
C PHE A 247 12.15 0.30 -1.89
N SER A 248 10.99 0.77 -1.42
CA SER A 248 10.50 0.49 -0.07
C SER A 248 10.42 -1.00 0.24
N MET A 249 9.92 -1.83 -0.69
CA MET A 249 9.86 -3.27 -0.45
C MET A 249 11.24 -3.95 -0.52
N ARG A 250 12.11 -3.57 -1.46
CA ARG A 250 13.48 -4.12 -1.55
C ARG A 250 14.27 -3.79 -0.29
N ASP A 251 14.16 -2.57 0.20
CA ASP A 251 14.94 -2.06 1.32
C ASP A 251 14.41 -2.68 2.63
N LEU A 252 13.09 -2.73 2.82
CA LEU A 252 12.44 -3.51 3.90
C LEU A 252 12.91 -4.97 3.93
N MET A 253 12.89 -5.67 2.79
CA MET A 253 13.29 -7.08 2.71
C MET A 253 14.80 -7.27 2.91
N THR A 254 15.63 -6.31 2.50
CA THR A 254 17.08 -6.34 2.71
C THR A 254 17.41 -6.12 4.18
N ASN A 255 16.84 -5.08 4.79
CA ASN A 255 16.99 -4.76 6.21
C ASN A 255 16.49 -5.91 7.11
N TYR A 256 15.34 -6.52 6.79
CA TYR A 256 14.85 -7.71 7.51
C TYR A 256 15.83 -8.88 7.41
N ARG A 257 16.44 -9.11 6.24
CA ARG A 257 17.46 -10.16 6.07
C ARG A 257 18.72 -9.89 6.87
N THR A 258 19.21 -8.65 6.90
CA THR A 258 20.39 -8.26 7.68
C THR A 258 20.19 -8.56 9.17
N ILE A 259 18.98 -8.36 9.71
CA ILE A 259 18.66 -8.72 11.10
C ILE A 259 18.65 -10.25 11.32
N VAL A 260 18.10 -11.01 10.36
CA VAL A 260 17.89 -12.46 10.49
C VAL A 260 19.15 -13.29 10.19
N GLN A 261 20.06 -12.78 9.34
CA GLN A 261 21.35 -13.41 9.07
C GLN A 261 22.16 -13.59 10.37
N ASP A 262 22.81 -14.75 10.49
CA ASP A 262 23.55 -15.22 11.68
C ASP A 262 22.75 -15.17 13.01
N GLY A 263 21.42 -15.12 12.95
CA GLY A 263 20.57 -14.94 14.13
C GLY A 263 20.83 -13.63 14.87
N GLY A 264 21.30 -12.60 14.15
CA GLY A 264 21.61 -11.25 14.67
C GLY A 264 22.83 -11.16 15.60
N ARG A 265 23.56 -12.27 15.80
CA ARG A 265 24.65 -12.38 16.80
C ARG A 265 25.85 -11.47 16.54
N ASN A 266 25.99 -10.95 15.32
CA ASN A 266 27.12 -10.16 14.86
C ASN A 266 26.83 -8.65 14.80
N ILE A 267 25.64 -8.19 15.20
CA ILE A 267 25.19 -6.79 15.07
C ILE A 267 24.92 -6.22 16.46
N ALA A 268 25.38 -5.00 16.76
CA ALA A 268 25.12 -4.38 18.05
C ALA A 268 23.64 -4.01 18.20
N ALA A 269 23.04 -4.17 19.38
CA ALA A 269 21.60 -3.91 19.59
C ALA A 269 21.17 -2.48 19.18
N LYS A 270 22.06 -1.49 19.33
CA LYS A 270 21.85 -0.11 18.86
C LYS A 270 21.70 -0.03 17.33
N GLU A 271 22.48 -0.79 16.58
CA GLU A 271 22.41 -0.87 15.11
C GLU A 271 21.15 -1.62 14.69
N ILE A 272 20.77 -2.70 15.39
CA ILE A 272 19.50 -3.40 15.17
C ILE A 272 18.31 -2.44 15.33
N VAL A 273 18.29 -1.59 16.37
CA VAL A 273 17.23 -0.57 16.55
C VAL A 273 17.21 0.40 15.38
N GLN A 274 18.37 0.85 14.88
CA GLN A 274 18.46 1.73 13.70
C GLN A 274 17.94 1.04 12.43
N ILE A 275 18.24 -0.24 12.21
CA ILE A 275 17.71 -1.01 11.07
C ILE A 275 16.19 -1.17 11.19
N LEU A 276 15.67 -1.47 12.39
CA LEU A 276 14.22 -1.56 12.62
C LEU A 276 13.50 -0.21 12.44
N ASP A 277 14.13 0.92 12.82
CA ASP A 277 13.60 2.25 12.55
C ASP A 277 13.63 2.60 11.05
N ALA A 278 14.67 2.21 10.32
CA ALA A 278 14.71 2.31 8.86
C ALA A 278 13.55 1.50 8.24
N MET A 279 13.37 0.24 8.65
CA MET A 279 12.29 -0.63 8.17
C MET A 279 10.90 -0.07 8.47
N ILE A 280 10.66 0.50 9.64
CA ILE A 280 9.38 1.17 9.97
C ILE A 280 9.11 2.32 8.98
N ASN A 281 10.14 3.08 8.61
CA ASN A 281 10.02 4.14 7.61
C ASN A 281 9.85 3.59 6.18
N ASP A 282 10.48 2.46 5.85
CA ASP A 282 10.26 1.75 4.58
C ASP A 282 8.81 1.25 4.48
N VAL A 283 8.23 0.70 5.56
CA VAL A 283 6.80 0.34 5.59
C VAL A 283 5.91 1.58 5.45
N ARG A 284 6.20 2.69 6.15
CA ARG A 284 5.44 3.94 5.99
C ARG A 284 5.44 4.44 4.54
N ARG A 285 6.60 4.45 3.87
CA ARG A 285 6.73 4.78 2.45
C ARG A 285 5.94 3.81 1.58
N LEU A 286 6.01 2.50 1.84
CA LEU A 286 5.22 1.49 1.15
C LEU A 286 3.71 1.73 1.32
N CYS A 287 3.24 2.20 2.47
CA CYS A 287 1.84 2.56 2.68
C CYS A 287 1.39 3.81 1.91
N ILE A 288 2.29 4.79 1.76
CA ILE A 288 2.03 6.02 1.01
C ILE A 288 2.04 5.75 -0.50
N ARG A 289 3.04 5.01 -0.98
CA ARG A 289 3.33 4.73 -2.40
C ARG A 289 2.60 3.53 -2.97
N SER A 290 2.17 2.60 -2.13
CA SER A 290 1.38 1.43 -2.53
C SER A 290 0.07 1.39 -1.72
N PRO A 291 -0.73 2.46 -1.74
CA PRO A 291 -1.91 2.59 -0.87
C PRO A 291 -2.93 1.47 -1.12
N ARG A 292 -2.92 0.88 -2.33
CA ARG A 292 -3.73 -0.30 -2.67
C ARG A 292 -3.43 -1.52 -1.81
N LEU A 293 -2.16 -1.75 -1.45
CA LEU A 293 -1.73 -2.86 -0.60
C LEU A 293 -2.35 -2.79 0.81
N PHE A 294 -2.63 -1.57 1.27
CA PHE A 294 -3.20 -1.25 2.58
C PHE A 294 -4.69 -0.90 2.49
N ARG A 295 -5.37 -1.35 1.43
CA ARG A 295 -6.84 -1.33 1.39
C ARG A 295 -7.43 -2.56 2.06
N MET A 296 -8.54 -2.38 2.77
CA MET A 296 -9.24 -3.52 3.38
C MET A 296 -9.74 -4.52 2.32
N SER A 297 -10.19 -4.01 1.17
CA SER A 297 -10.60 -4.80 -0.01
C SER A 297 -9.49 -5.67 -0.62
N THR A 298 -8.22 -5.40 -0.30
CA THR A 298 -7.05 -6.15 -0.77
C THR A 298 -6.70 -7.30 0.18
N ARG A 299 -7.11 -7.24 1.45
CA ARG A 299 -6.87 -8.30 2.45
C ARG A 299 -7.47 -9.63 2.01
N ALA A 300 -8.75 -9.63 1.65
CA ALA A 300 -9.48 -10.80 1.18
C ALA A 300 -8.82 -11.44 -0.05
N LEU A 301 -8.44 -10.64 -1.04
CA LEU A 301 -7.79 -11.11 -2.27
C LEU A 301 -6.38 -11.71 -2.02
N ILE A 302 -5.60 -11.14 -1.09
CA ILE A 302 -4.34 -11.76 -0.66
C ILE A 302 -4.63 -13.09 0.04
N ALA A 303 -5.57 -13.12 1.01
CA ALA A 303 -5.91 -14.29 1.79
C ALA A 303 -6.31 -15.50 0.91
N GLN A 304 -7.18 -15.25 -0.07
CA GLN A 304 -7.78 -16.27 -0.94
C GLN A 304 -6.86 -16.71 -2.10
N SER A 305 -5.82 -15.94 -2.42
CA SER A 305 -4.89 -16.27 -3.51
C SER A 305 -4.03 -17.52 -3.21
N THR A 306 -3.72 -18.34 -4.22
CA THR A 306 -2.84 -19.52 -4.05
C THR A 306 -1.37 -19.23 -4.39
N ASN A 307 -1.11 -18.19 -5.18
CA ASN A 307 0.21 -17.80 -5.66
C ASN A 307 0.27 -16.26 -5.76
N THR A 308 0.63 -15.62 -4.65
CA THR A 308 0.72 -14.16 -4.54
C THR A 308 2.14 -13.69 -4.88
N ARG A 309 2.25 -12.73 -5.80
CA ARG A 309 3.51 -12.14 -6.25
C ARG A 309 3.48 -10.63 -6.08
N TYR A 310 4.50 -10.10 -5.42
CA TYR A 310 4.68 -8.68 -5.17
C TYR A 310 5.79 -8.16 -6.10
N GLY A 311 5.53 -7.10 -6.86
CA GLY A 311 6.38 -6.71 -7.98
C GLY A 311 6.12 -5.31 -8.54
N VAL A 312 6.66 -5.05 -9.73
CA VAL A 312 6.59 -3.76 -10.42
C VAL A 312 6.12 -3.99 -11.85
N ASP A 313 5.20 -3.18 -12.37
CA ASP A 313 4.85 -3.20 -13.78
C ASP A 313 5.80 -2.31 -14.59
N TYR A 314 6.51 -2.88 -15.57
CA TYR A 314 7.35 -2.14 -16.52
C TYR A 314 6.61 -1.84 -17.83
N GLY A 315 5.29 -2.02 -17.88
CA GLY A 315 4.43 -1.77 -19.04
C GLY A 315 4.45 -2.91 -20.07
N SER A 316 5.62 -3.51 -20.31
CA SER A 316 5.79 -4.71 -21.16
C SER A 316 5.92 -6.02 -20.39
N LEU A 317 6.13 -5.99 -19.07
CA LEU A 317 6.04 -7.15 -18.18
C LEU A 317 5.97 -6.74 -16.70
N PHE A 318 5.36 -7.60 -15.87
CA PHE A 318 5.42 -7.49 -14.41
C PHE A 318 6.63 -8.24 -13.84
N VAL A 319 7.56 -7.54 -13.18
CA VAL A 319 8.71 -8.14 -12.49
C VAL A 319 8.35 -8.45 -11.06
N THR A 320 8.33 -9.74 -10.71
CA THR A 320 8.20 -10.18 -9.32
C THR A 320 9.48 -9.89 -8.52
N LEU A 321 9.35 -9.18 -7.40
CA LEU A 321 10.39 -8.92 -6.41
C LEU A 321 10.40 -9.99 -5.32
N THR A 322 9.22 -10.39 -4.84
CA THR A 322 9.04 -11.47 -3.85
C THR A 322 7.67 -12.13 -4.00
N THR A 323 7.45 -13.24 -3.29
CA THR A 323 6.19 -14.00 -3.28
C THR A 323 5.72 -14.24 -1.85
N SER A 324 4.46 -14.60 -1.67
CA SER A 324 3.94 -15.09 -0.37
C SER A 324 4.81 -16.24 0.17
N GLU A 325 5.19 -17.22 -0.67
CA GLU A 325 6.08 -18.31 -0.25
C GLU A 325 7.47 -17.81 0.18
N GLY A 326 8.02 -16.81 -0.51
CA GLY A 326 9.29 -16.20 -0.14
C GLY A 326 9.21 -15.52 1.23
N ILE A 327 8.17 -14.72 1.45
CA ILE A 327 7.94 -14.04 2.73
C ILE A 327 7.72 -15.07 3.86
N ARG A 328 7.00 -16.16 3.59
CA ARG A 328 6.84 -17.28 4.53
C ARG A 328 8.19 -17.88 4.95
N LYS A 329 9.07 -18.20 4.00
CA LYS A 329 10.41 -18.74 4.30
C LYS A 329 11.25 -17.77 5.14
N LEU A 330 11.16 -16.47 4.84
CA LEU A 330 11.85 -15.44 5.62
C LEU A 330 11.35 -15.36 7.08
N VAL A 331 10.04 -15.51 7.30
CA VAL A 331 9.43 -15.61 8.64
C VAL A 331 9.82 -16.90 9.37
N GLU A 332 9.91 -18.03 8.66
CA GLU A 332 10.42 -19.28 9.25
C GLU A 332 11.87 -19.12 9.73
N GLN A 333 12.72 -18.46 8.94
CA GLN A 333 14.13 -18.24 9.27
C GLN A 333 14.32 -17.24 10.43
N SER A 334 13.43 -16.25 10.56
CA SER A 334 13.49 -15.23 11.63
C SER A 334 13.11 -15.74 13.02
N SER A 335 12.55 -16.94 13.13
CA SER A 335 12.35 -17.65 14.40
C SER A 335 13.63 -17.75 15.22
N SER A 336 14.77 -18.04 14.58
CA SER A 336 16.08 -18.19 15.22
C SER A 336 16.57 -16.90 15.89
N TYR A 337 16.39 -15.77 15.20
CA TYR A 337 16.67 -14.43 15.71
C TYR A 337 15.71 -14.04 16.85
N TYR A 338 14.41 -14.27 16.69
CA TYR A 338 13.45 -13.97 17.76
C TYR A 338 13.70 -14.78 19.04
N LEU A 339 14.19 -16.02 18.90
CA LEU A 339 14.60 -16.83 20.04
C LEU A 339 15.88 -16.29 20.71
N SER A 340 16.89 -15.85 19.95
CA SER A 340 18.12 -15.25 20.50
C SER A 340 17.86 -13.94 21.25
N LEU A 341 16.83 -13.18 20.85
CA LEU A 341 16.41 -11.98 21.59
C LEU A 341 16.09 -12.26 23.06
N ASN A 342 15.64 -13.46 23.44
CA ASN A 342 15.22 -13.77 24.82
C ASN A 342 16.37 -13.73 25.86
N GLU A 343 17.62 -13.52 25.46
CA GLU A 343 18.79 -13.50 26.35
C GLU A 343 19.06 -12.12 27.02
N SER A 344 18.76 -10.97 26.38
CA SER A 344 19.08 -9.60 26.89
C SER A 344 17.85 -8.76 27.31
N LYS A 345 17.51 -8.71 28.61
CA LYS A 345 16.25 -8.10 29.12
C LYS A 345 16.02 -6.62 28.79
N THR A 346 17.05 -5.78 28.78
CA THR A 346 16.89 -4.32 28.62
C THR A 346 16.72 -3.89 27.15
N GLU A 347 17.42 -4.55 26.24
CA GLU A 347 17.38 -4.23 24.80
C GLU A 347 16.15 -4.88 24.13
N GLN A 348 15.74 -6.07 24.62
CA GLN A 348 14.45 -6.71 24.28
C GLN A 348 13.27 -5.74 24.29
N ALA A 349 13.18 -4.87 25.30
CA ALA A 349 12.03 -4.01 25.51
C ALA A 349 11.77 -3.06 24.34
N PHE A 350 12.82 -2.66 23.60
CA PHE A 350 12.75 -1.76 22.45
C PHE A 350 12.81 -2.51 21.11
N VAL A 351 13.62 -3.56 21.02
CA VAL A 351 13.80 -4.35 19.78
C VAL A 351 12.59 -5.23 19.49
N LYS A 352 12.09 -5.98 20.48
CA LYS A 352 11.01 -6.96 20.31
C LYS A 352 9.73 -6.34 19.73
N PRO A 353 9.19 -5.22 20.24
CA PRO A 353 7.94 -4.66 19.70
C PRO A 353 8.07 -4.22 18.24
N LYS A 354 9.17 -3.55 17.87
CA LYS A 354 9.44 -3.12 16.49
C LYS A 354 9.62 -4.30 15.54
N PHE A 355 10.41 -5.31 15.95
CA PHE A 355 10.56 -6.55 15.18
C PHE A 355 9.20 -7.24 14.96
N MET A 356 8.34 -7.27 15.98
CA MET A 356 7.01 -7.87 15.86
C MET A 356 6.05 -7.05 14.99
N GLN A 357 6.15 -5.72 14.94
CA GLN A 357 5.44 -4.92 13.93
C GLN A 357 5.87 -5.29 12.50
N MET A 358 7.18 -5.47 12.28
CA MET A 358 7.72 -5.89 10.98
C MET A 358 7.30 -7.33 10.63
N LEU A 359 7.24 -8.23 11.61
CA LEU A 359 6.67 -9.56 11.43
C LEU A 359 5.21 -9.47 10.99
N VAL A 360 4.35 -8.70 11.68
CA VAL A 360 2.93 -8.55 11.32
C VAL A 360 2.76 -7.94 9.93
N MET A 361 3.60 -6.98 9.55
CA MET A 361 3.64 -6.46 8.19
C MET A 361 3.94 -7.55 7.16
N LEU A 362 4.90 -8.45 7.42
CA LEU A 362 5.17 -9.60 6.55
C LEU A 362 4.02 -10.62 6.54
N LEU A 363 3.38 -10.88 7.68
CA LEU A 363 2.22 -11.79 7.78
C LEU A 363 1.01 -11.26 7.00
N ALA A 364 0.83 -9.93 6.92
CA ALA A 364 -0.17 -9.33 6.06
C ALA A 364 0.01 -9.72 4.58
N LEU A 365 1.24 -9.98 4.14
CA LEU A 365 1.56 -10.35 2.75
C LEU A 365 1.41 -11.86 2.46
N LEU A 366 0.93 -12.66 3.43
CA LEU A 366 0.72 -14.09 3.27
C LEU A 366 -0.72 -14.45 2.89
N ASN A 367 -0.83 -15.39 1.95
CA ASN A 367 -2.09 -16.08 1.68
C ASN A 367 -2.36 -17.21 2.70
N ASN A 368 -3.57 -17.79 2.65
CA ASN A 368 -4.00 -18.81 3.60
C ASN A 368 -3.16 -20.11 3.53
N ASP A 369 -2.75 -20.54 2.34
CA ASP A 369 -1.93 -21.74 2.16
C ASP A 369 -0.53 -21.58 2.78
N ASP A 370 0.09 -20.41 2.63
CA ASP A 370 1.41 -20.12 3.20
C ASP A 370 1.35 -19.83 4.70
N LEU A 371 0.30 -19.13 5.18
CA LEU A 371 0.09 -18.91 6.62
C LEU A 371 -0.08 -20.24 7.37
N LYS A 372 -0.88 -21.17 6.82
CA LYS A 372 -1.14 -22.50 7.40
C LYS A 372 0.13 -23.36 7.55
N LYS A 373 1.15 -23.14 6.72
CA LYS A 373 2.45 -23.83 6.82
C LYS A 373 3.27 -23.32 8.02
N ILE A 374 3.08 -22.06 8.45
CA ILE A 374 3.82 -21.45 9.56
C ILE A 374 3.05 -21.33 10.88
N THR A 375 1.77 -21.70 10.93
CA THR A 375 0.93 -21.76 12.15
C THR A 375 1.71 -22.28 13.38
N LYS A 376 2.42 -23.41 13.26
CA LYS A 376 3.23 -23.97 14.37
C LYS A 376 4.36 -23.06 14.82
N VAL A 377 5.01 -22.34 13.91
CA VAL A 377 6.10 -21.40 14.23
C VAL A 377 5.54 -20.14 14.91
N LEU A 378 4.40 -19.64 14.42
CA LEU A 378 3.67 -18.52 15.03
C LEU A 378 3.29 -18.82 16.48
N GLU A 379 2.69 -19.98 16.72
CA GLU A 379 2.20 -20.37 18.05
C GLU A 379 3.35 -20.68 19.01
N SER A 380 4.31 -21.53 18.60
CA SER A 380 5.38 -22.01 19.49
C SER A 380 6.53 -21.03 19.70
N THR A 381 6.88 -20.25 18.68
CA THR A 381 8.01 -19.31 18.74
C THR A 381 7.51 -17.91 19.03
N PHE A 382 6.67 -17.36 18.15
CA PHE A 382 6.28 -15.95 18.21
C PHE A 382 5.18 -15.67 19.24
N GLN A 383 4.53 -16.69 19.81
CA GLN A 383 3.38 -16.58 20.71
C GLN A 383 2.26 -15.75 20.08
N ILE A 384 1.95 -16.06 18.83
CA ILE A 384 0.84 -15.51 18.04
C ILE A 384 -0.07 -16.67 17.65
N PRO A 385 -1.41 -16.57 17.81
CA PRO A 385 -2.34 -17.58 17.30
C PRO A 385 -2.19 -17.76 15.79
N GLY A 386 -2.08 -19.00 15.30
CA GLY A 386 -1.75 -19.28 13.91
C GLY A 386 -2.96 -19.43 12.98
N ASP A 387 -4.17 -19.10 13.46
CA ASP A 387 -5.42 -19.03 12.69
C ASP A 387 -5.58 -17.69 11.95
N ARG A 388 -6.32 -17.69 10.83
CA ARG A 388 -6.46 -16.49 9.99
C ARG A 388 -7.20 -15.35 10.70
N GLU A 389 -8.21 -15.69 11.50
CA GLU A 389 -9.09 -14.73 12.17
C GLU A 389 -8.30 -13.84 13.14
N SER A 390 -7.53 -14.47 14.03
CA SER A 390 -6.64 -13.79 14.98
C SER A 390 -5.50 -13.03 14.29
N ILE A 391 -4.96 -13.58 13.20
CA ILE A 391 -3.92 -12.92 12.41
C ILE A 391 -4.45 -11.63 11.75
N GLU A 392 -5.64 -11.63 11.15
CA GLU A 392 -6.21 -10.39 10.61
C GLU A 392 -6.55 -9.37 11.70
N LEU A 393 -6.99 -9.78 12.89
CA LEU A 393 -7.16 -8.87 14.03
C LEU A 393 -5.84 -8.18 14.44
N ILE A 394 -4.75 -8.93 14.49
CA ILE A 394 -3.41 -8.38 14.76
C ILE A 394 -2.97 -7.47 13.61
N ILE A 395 -3.21 -7.84 12.35
CA ILE A 395 -2.91 -7.02 11.18
C ILE A 395 -3.69 -5.69 11.24
N MET A 396 -4.97 -5.70 11.56
CA MET A 396 -5.80 -4.49 11.68
C MET A 396 -5.41 -3.61 12.85
N LYS A 397 -4.98 -4.21 13.97
CA LYS A 397 -4.40 -3.48 15.10
C LYS A 397 -3.08 -2.79 14.73
N VAL A 398 -2.26 -3.42 13.89
CA VAL A 398 -0.90 -2.95 13.60
C VAL A 398 -0.85 -2.06 12.36
N LEU A 399 -1.49 -2.43 11.25
CA LEU A 399 -1.48 -1.65 10.01
C LEU A 399 -2.74 -0.78 9.93
N PRO A 400 -2.63 0.51 9.58
CA PRO A 400 -3.80 1.34 9.28
C PRO A 400 -4.30 1.04 7.86
N LEU A 401 -5.18 0.07 7.78
CA LEU A 401 -5.90 -0.31 6.57
C LEU A 401 -7.08 0.64 6.38
N GLY A 402 -7.36 1.02 5.12
CA GLY A 402 -8.47 1.92 4.80
C GLY A 402 -9.37 1.40 3.68
N ALA A 403 -10.52 2.02 3.51
CA ALA A 403 -11.40 1.87 2.35
C ALA A 403 -11.91 3.25 1.88
N ILE A 404 -12.58 3.32 0.73
CA ILE A 404 -13.24 4.56 0.28
C ILE A 404 -14.57 4.84 0.96
N ASN A 405 -15.25 3.81 1.46
CA ASN A 405 -16.53 3.91 2.14
C ASN A 405 -16.68 2.77 3.18
N PRO A 406 -17.68 2.84 4.08
CA PRO A 406 -17.83 1.86 5.14
C PRO A 406 -18.30 0.48 4.68
N GLU A 407 -19.01 0.41 3.55
CA GLU A 407 -19.50 -0.83 2.96
C GLU A 407 -18.33 -1.71 2.50
N ILE A 408 -17.42 -1.14 1.72
CA ILE A 408 -16.20 -1.82 1.24
C ILE A 408 -15.26 -2.11 2.41
N PHE A 409 -15.25 -1.27 3.45
CA PHE A 409 -14.50 -1.58 4.69
C PHE A 409 -15.05 -2.81 5.38
N LEU A 410 -16.36 -2.87 5.68
CA LEU A 410 -16.99 -4.01 6.35
C LEU A 410 -16.97 -5.28 5.50
N GLN A 411 -17.18 -5.18 4.19
CA GLN A 411 -17.04 -6.32 3.28
C GLN A 411 -15.61 -6.87 3.34
N GLY A 412 -14.59 -6.03 3.12
CA GLY A 412 -13.19 -6.47 3.16
C GLY A 412 -12.77 -6.98 4.54
N LEU A 413 -13.34 -6.43 5.61
CA LEU A 413 -13.18 -6.88 7.00
C LEU A 413 -13.70 -8.31 7.18
N PHE A 414 -14.97 -8.55 6.85
CA PHE A 414 -15.58 -9.87 7.02
C PHE A 414 -15.01 -10.91 6.05
N GLU A 415 -14.74 -10.56 4.80
CA GLU A 415 -14.12 -11.48 3.83
C GLU A 415 -12.67 -11.84 4.17
N ALA A 416 -11.96 -11.01 4.94
CA ALA A 416 -10.62 -11.33 5.45
C ALA A 416 -10.68 -12.10 6.78
N TYR A 417 -11.57 -11.70 7.69
CA TYR A 417 -11.74 -12.27 9.03
C TYR A 417 -12.41 -13.66 8.99
N GLN A 418 -13.52 -13.78 8.25
CA GLN A 418 -14.37 -14.97 8.13
C GLN A 418 -14.67 -15.26 6.63
N PRO A 419 -13.67 -15.67 5.82
CA PRO A 419 -13.77 -15.80 4.36
C PRO A 419 -14.83 -16.78 3.83
N LEU A 420 -15.46 -17.59 4.68
CA LEU A 420 -16.46 -18.60 4.30
C LEU A 420 -17.90 -18.15 4.59
N GLU A 421 -18.11 -17.04 5.30
CA GLU A 421 -19.44 -16.55 5.71
C GLU A 421 -19.84 -15.29 4.94
N LYS A 422 -20.30 -15.45 3.69
CA LYS A 422 -21.01 -14.36 3.01
C LYS A 422 -22.36 -14.12 3.68
N LYS A 423 -22.54 -12.96 4.32
CA LYS A 423 -23.81 -12.57 4.94
C LYS A 423 -24.92 -12.44 3.88
N GLU A 424 -26.08 -13.02 4.15
CA GLU A 424 -27.27 -12.85 3.32
C GLU A 424 -27.68 -11.37 3.28
N GLY A 425 -27.97 -10.83 2.10
CA GLY A 425 -28.25 -9.39 1.91
C GLY A 425 -27.02 -8.50 1.74
N GLY A 426 -25.80 -9.04 1.78
CA GLY A 426 -24.57 -8.27 1.53
C GLY A 426 -24.21 -7.33 2.68
N TYR A 427 -23.59 -6.18 2.34
CA TYR A 427 -23.03 -5.22 3.31
C TYR A 427 -23.70 -3.84 3.25
N GLU A 428 -24.96 -3.79 2.77
CA GLU A 428 -25.75 -2.57 2.67
C GLU A 428 -25.80 -1.79 3.99
N LEU A 429 -25.79 -0.45 3.91
CA LEU A 429 -25.84 0.49 5.05
C LEU A 429 -26.81 0.12 6.19
N ARG A 430 -27.97 -0.48 5.86
CA ARG A 430 -28.98 -0.91 6.85
C ARG A 430 -28.54 -2.10 7.70
N LEU A 431 -27.69 -2.97 7.17
CA LEU A 431 -27.18 -4.17 7.84
C LEU A 431 -25.84 -3.93 8.56
N GLN A 432 -25.08 -2.92 8.13
CA GLN A 432 -23.74 -2.61 8.66
C GLN A 432 -23.67 -2.53 10.18
N ARG A 433 -24.64 -1.85 10.81
CA ARG A 433 -24.73 -1.75 12.27
C ARG A 433 -24.88 -3.12 12.94
N LYS A 434 -25.79 -3.97 12.45
CA LYS A 434 -26.03 -5.32 12.98
C LYS A 434 -24.81 -6.21 12.78
N ILE A 435 -24.19 -6.15 11.60
CA ILE A 435 -22.96 -6.86 11.24
C ILE A 435 -21.80 -6.44 12.19
N TRP A 436 -21.71 -5.17 12.53
CA TRP A 436 -20.71 -4.64 13.47
C TRP A 436 -20.98 -5.06 14.93
N GLU A 437 -22.23 -5.01 15.38
CA GLU A 437 -22.66 -5.52 16.69
C GLU A 437 -22.36 -7.03 16.83
N GLU A 438 -22.64 -7.82 15.78
CA GLU A 438 -22.27 -9.25 15.69
C GLU A 438 -20.75 -9.49 15.76
N LEU A 439 -19.93 -8.63 15.12
CA LEU A 439 -18.47 -8.74 15.22
C LEU A 439 -17.98 -8.47 16.64
N GLN A 440 -18.44 -7.39 17.27
CA GLN A 440 -18.05 -7.04 18.65
C GLN A 440 -18.45 -8.12 19.65
N GLN A 441 -19.61 -8.73 19.44
CA GLN A 441 -20.10 -9.88 20.17
C GLN A 441 -19.18 -11.10 20.05
N ASP A 442 -18.72 -11.44 18.84
CA ASP A 442 -17.78 -12.52 18.59
C ASP A 442 -16.40 -12.23 19.19
N LEU A 443 -15.89 -11.00 19.03
CA LEU A 443 -14.62 -10.56 19.61
C LEU A 443 -14.61 -10.65 21.15
N ALA A 444 -15.68 -10.18 21.82
CA ALA A 444 -15.79 -10.28 23.27
C ALA A 444 -15.89 -11.73 23.75
N ASN A 445 -16.59 -12.61 23.02
CA ASN A 445 -16.63 -14.04 23.30
C ASN A 445 -15.24 -14.71 23.14
N LYS A 446 -14.44 -14.25 22.18
CA LYS A 446 -13.05 -14.65 21.97
C LYS A 446 -12.05 -14.01 22.96
N GLY A 447 -12.50 -13.17 23.90
CA GLY A 447 -11.66 -12.52 24.90
C GLY A 447 -10.95 -11.23 24.42
N TYR A 448 -11.30 -10.72 23.24
CA TYR A 448 -10.80 -9.43 22.75
C TYR A 448 -11.63 -8.26 23.29
N LEU A 449 -10.95 -7.16 23.63
CA LEU A 449 -11.56 -5.86 23.91
C LEU A 449 -11.13 -4.84 22.86
N VAL A 450 -12.11 -4.16 22.25
CA VAL A 450 -11.89 -3.00 21.37
C VAL A 450 -12.28 -1.75 22.17
N PRO A 451 -11.32 -0.97 22.72
CA PRO A 451 -11.65 0.29 23.38
C PRO A 451 -12.11 1.31 22.34
N CYS A 452 -13.28 1.92 22.54
CA CYS A 452 -13.83 2.86 21.57
C CYS A 452 -13.12 4.22 21.59
N VAL A 453 -12.83 4.71 20.38
CA VAL A 453 -12.56 6.12 20.04
C VAL A 453 -13.92 6.78 19.78
N LEU A 454 -14.51 7.42 20.80
CA LEU A 454 -15.79 8.13 20.64
C LEU A 454 -15.56 9.48 19.96
N GLY A 455 -16.12 9.64 18.76
CA GLY A 455 -15.93 10.81 17.91
C GLY A 455 -17.23 11.35 17.32
N ILE A 456 -17.59 12.56 17.76
CA ILE A 456 -18.33 13.62 17.04
C ILE A 456 -19.49 13.17 16.12
N SER A 457 -20.71 13.15 16.67
CA SER A 457 -21.91 13.46 15.87
C SER A 457 -22.97 14.11 16.75
N GLY A 458 -23.17 15.42 16.60
CA GLY A 458 -24.29 16.11 17.25
C GLY A 458 -25.59 15.85 16.48
N TYR A 459 -26.62 15.37 17.19
CA TYR A 459 -27.99 15.93 17.23
C TYR A 459 -28.93 14.93 17.91
N ALA A 460 -29.66 15.39 18.92
CA ALA A 460 -30.68 14.57 19.58
C ALA A 460 -31.88 14.35 18.64
N ASN A 461 -32.16 13.09 18.29
CA ASN A 461 -33.51 12.51 18.06
C ASN A 461 -33.41 11.18 17.26
N GLN A 462 -33.16 10.05 17.93
CA GLN A 462 -33.61 8.74 17.43
C GLN A 462 -34.24 7.92 18.56
N THR A 463 -35.51 7.58 18.37
CA THR A 463 -36.28 6.73 19.29
C THR A 463 -35.81 5.28 19.22
N VAL A 464 -35.41 4.74 20.36
CA VAL A 464 -35.12 3.31 20.53
C VAL A 464 -36.37 2.48 20.25
N TRP A 465 -36.25 1.47 19.39
CA TRP A 465 -37.25 0.42 19.27
C TRP A 465 -37.18 -0.49 20.49
N THR A 466 -38.20 -0.47 21.34
CA THR A 466 -38.35 -1.47 22.40
C THR A 466 -38.78 -2.79 21.79
N THR A 467 -37.92 -3.80 21.80
CA THR A 467 -38.30 -5.17 21.49
C THR A 467 -39.23 -5.71 22.56
N ASN A 468 -40.45 -6.06 22.17
CA ASN A 468 -41.46 -6.63 23.05
C ASN A 468 -41.10 -8.06 23.46
N HIS A 469 -40.43 -8.26 24.59
CA HIS A 469 -40.46 -9.51 25.38
C HIS A 469 -40.51 -9.15 26.86
N ALA A 470 -41.71 -9.17 27.44
CA ALA A 470 -41.96 -8.85 28.85
C ALA A 470 -42.15 -10.10 29.74
N ASP A 471 -42.18 -11.29 29.13
CA ASP A 471 -42.82 -12.46 29.76
C ASP A 471 -41.83 -13.39 30.51
N ASP A 472 -40.51 -13.23 30.32
CA ASP A 472 -39.48 -14.07 30.97
C ASP A 472 -39.00 -13.54 32.35
N LEU A 473 -39.51 -12.39 32.81
CA LEU A 473 -39.12 -11.80 34.09
C LEU A 473 -39.98 -12.26 35.27
N GLU A 474 -41.20 -12.74 35.01
CA GLU A 474 -42.12 -13.27 36.02
C GLU A 474 -41.75 -14.72 36.40
N ALA A 475 -41.20 -15.50 35.46
CA ALA A 475 -40.67 -16.84 35.71
C ALA A 475 -39.39 -16.87 36.57
N MET A 476 -38.60 -15.79 36.57
CA MET A 476 -37.34 -15.70 37.33
C MET A 476 -37.48 -15.21 38.78
N LEU A 477 -38.69 -14.82 39.20
CA LEU A 477 -38.98 -14.37 40.58
C LEU A 477 -39.75 -15.41 41.42
N GLY A 478 -40.15 -16.55 40.83
CA GLY A 478 -40.90 -17.61 41.52
C GLY A 478 -40.06 -18.57 42.38
N ASP A 479 -38.74 -18.67 42.15
CA ASP A 479 -37.87 -19.71 42.74
C ASP A 479 -37.02 -19.22 43.94
N LEU A 480 -37.38 -18.10 44.58
CA LEU A 480 -36.60 -17.50 45.67
C LEU A 480 -37.43 -17.03 46.88
N GLU A 481 -38.33 -17.89 47.37
CA GLU A 481 -38.79 -17.84 48.76
C GLU A 481 -39.04 -19.27 49.27
N MET A 482 -38.22 -19.71 50.24
CA MET A 482 -38.33 -21.00 50.93
C MET A 482 -38.68 -20.74 52.39
N ASP A 483 -39.73 -21.43 52.84
CA ASP A 483 -40.03 -21.88 54.21
C ASP A 483 -39.99 -20.87 55.37
N ASP A 484 -41.18 -20.62 55.94
CA ASP A 484 -41.44 -20.82 57.37
C ASP A 484 -42.96 -21.03 57.60
N ASP A 485 -43.36 -22.29 57.76
CA ASP A 485 -44.67 -22.78 58.26
C ASP A 485 -44.54 -23.00 59.80
N PRO A 486 -45.59 -23.21 60.64
CA PRO A 486 -47.01 -23.39 60.33
C PRO A 486 -48.00 -22.59 61.23
N PHE A 487 -49.30 -22.55 60.89
CA PHE A 487 -50.44 -22.80 61.82
C PHE A 487 -51.85 -22.70 61.13
N GLN A 488 -52.52 -23.85 60.98
CA GLN A 488 -53.99 -24.10 61.04
C GLN A 488 -55.01 -23.18 60.29
N ASP A 489 -55.43 -23.61 59.08
CA ASP A 489 -56.78 -24.12 58.69
C ASP A 489 -58.06 -23.66 59.47
N PRO A 490 -59.27 -23.62 58.87
CA PRO A 490 -59.71 -23.00 57.60
C PRO A 490 -60.96 -22.08 57.77
N GLY A 491 -61.34 -21.28 56.75
CA GLY A 491 -62.57 -20.45 56.82
C GLY A 491 -62.98 -19.74 55.52
N ASP A 492 -63.95 -20.33 54.83
CA ASP A 492 -64.53 -20.00 53.51
C ASP A 492 -64.93 -18.54 53.16
N HIS A 493 -64.80 -18.28 51.84
CA HIS A 493 -65.75 -17.60 50.94
C HIS A 493 -65.82 -16.07 50.75
N GLN A 494 -65.56 -15.71 49.48
CA GLN A 494 -66.32 -14.77 48.63
C GLN A 494 -66.19 -13.26 48.85
N SER A 495 -65.21 -12.69 48.13
CA SER A 495 -65.37 -11.62 47.13
C SER A 495 -66.51 -10.60 47.33
N SER A 496 -66.14 -9.36 47.61
CA SER A 496 -67.00 -8.21 47.38
C SER A 496 -66.18 -7.01 46.87
N THR A 497 -66.74 -6.33 45.86
CA THR A 497 -66.93 -4.86 45.79
C THR A 497 -65.72 -3.91 45.97
N GLN A 498 -65.62 -2.70 45.44
CA GLN A 498 -66.37 -1.84 44.51
C GLN A 498 -65.71 -0.45 44.71
N TYR A 499 -65.57 0.31 43.63
CA TYR A 499 -65.63 1.78 43.51
C TYR A 499 -66.29 2.58 44.67
N PRO A 500 -66.15 3.94 44.79
CA PRO A 500 -65.48 4.92 43.90
C PRO A 500 -64.84 6.20 44.56
N TYR A 501 -64.47 7.18 43.72
CA TYR A 501 -64.53 8.66 43.87
C TYR A 501 -63.65 9.41 44.91
N ALA A 502 -62.82 10.35 44.42
CA ALA A 502 -63.01 11.80 44.60
C ALA A 502 -61.99 12.69 43.83
N ASP A 503 -62.53 13.66 43.09
CA ASP A 503 -62.08 15.04 42.80
C ASP A 503 -60.59 15.48 42.73
N GLN A 504 -60.21 15.95 41.52
CA GLN A 504 -59.67 17.29 41.12
C GLN A 504 -59.04 18.27 42.16
N PRO A 505 -58.28 19.34 41.75
CA PRO A 505 -57.71 19.70 40.43
C PRO A 505 -56.24 20.27 40.47
N HIS A 506 -55.79 20.80 39.31
CA HIS A 506 -54.77 21.87 39.10
C HIS A 506 -53.31 21.54 38.70
N GLN A 507 -53.05 21.82 37.41
CA GLN A 507 -51.97 22.68 36.85
C GLN A 507 -50.54 22.60 37.43
N GLY A 508 -49.59 22.21 36.57
CA GLY A 508 -48.16 22.38 36.85
C GLY A 508 -47.19 21.74 35.84
N HIS A 509 -47.42 21.84 34.53
CA HIS A 509 -46.46 21.34 33.53
C HIS A 509 -45.21 22.22 33.46
N GLN A 510 -44.26 21.99 34.38
CA GLN A 510 -42.86 22.28 34.10
C GLN A 510 -42.31 21.18 33.19
N PHE A 511 -41.84 21.57 32.00
CA PHE A 511 -41.03 20.71 31.14
C PHE A 511 -39.65 20.51 31.77
N SER A 512 -39.55 19.59 32.73
CA SER A 512 -38.28 18.96 33.05
C SER A 512 -38.02 17.91 31.97
N GLN A 513 -37.38 18.33 30.87
CA GLN A 513 -36.77 17.37 29.96
C GLN A 513 -35.61 16.69 30.70
N ALA A 514 -35.94 15.56 31.32
CA ALA A 514 -34.92 14.62 31.75
C ALA A 514 -34.16 14.16 30.51
N ILE A 515 -32.95 14.70 30.33
CA ILE A 515 -31.97 14.15 29.39
C ILE A 515 -31.82 12.68 29.80
N ALA A 516 -32.31 11.78 28.96
CA ALA A 516 -32.14 10.36 29.19
C ALA A 516 -30.62 10.09 29.21
N PRO A 517 -30.09 9.35 30.20
CA PRO A 517 -28.69 8.98 30.18
C PRO A 517 -28.48 8.15 28.91
N GLU A 518 -27.68 8.69 27.98
CA GLU A 518 -27.23 7.94 26.81
C GLU A 518 -26.56 6.66 27.31
N ALA A 519 -26.96 5.51 26.78
CA ALA A 519 -26.40 4.23 27.18
C ALA A 519 -24.96 4.15 26.66
N ILE A 520 -23.98 4.37 27.54
CA ILE A 520 -22.56 4.39 27.20
C ILE A 520 -22.09 2.94 27.02
N SER A 521 -22.22 2.45 25.79
CA SER A 521 -21.73 1.11 25.46
C SER A 521 -20.21 1.08 25.30
N TRP A 522 -19.59 -0.02 25.76
CA TRP A 522 -18.20 -0.36 25.43
C TRP A 522 -18.06 -0.81 23.97
N GLN A 523 -19.17 -1.26 23.36
CA GLN A 523 -19.25 -1.42 21.92
C GLN A 523 -19.08 -0.04 21.29
N ALA A 524 -18.04 0.12 20.48
CA ALA A 524 -17.93 1.29 19.64
C ALA A 524 -19.21 1.40 18.80
N PRO A 525 -20.02 2.47 18.96
CA PRO A 525 -21.23 2.61 18.17
C PRO A 525 -20.84 2.68 16.69
N TRP A 526 -21.65 2.09 15.82
CA TRP A 526 -21.45 2.28 14.39
C TRP A 526 -21.58 3.78 14.08
N PRO A 527 -20.52 4.46 13.56
CA PRO A 527 -20.60 5.89 13.30
C PRO A 527 -21.70 6.18 12.27
N ILE A 528 -22.28 7.39 12.30
CA ILE A 528 -23.32 7.78 11.32
C ILE A 528 -22.77 7.68 9.88
N ASP A 529 -21.53 8.12 9.68
CA ASP A 529 -20.79 8.03 8.41
C ASP A 529 -20.09 6.67 8.22
N GLY A 530 -20.31 5.72 9.13
CA GLY A 530 -19.68 4.40 9.20
C GLY A 530 -18.17 4.41 9.47
N VAL A 531 -17.56 3.22 9.49
CA VAL A 531 -16.11 3.05 9.68
C VAL A 531 -15.39 2.80 8.36
N THR A 532 -14.37 3.60 8.06
CA THR A 532 -13.56 3.49 6.82
C THR A 532 -12.10 3.08 7.06
N SER A 533 -11.69 2.84 8.31
CA SER A 533 -10.30 2.58 8.70
C SER A 533 -10.17 1.57 9.84
N SER A 534 -9.13 0.75 9.83
CA SER A 534 -8.78 -0.17 10.91
C SER A 534 -8.19 0.52 12.15
N SER A 535 -8.03 1.85 12.14
CA SER A 535 -7.60 2.61 13.32
C SER A 535 -8.47 2.40 14.55
N ILE A 536 -9.72 1.97 14.39
CA ILE A 536 -10.60 1.49 15.49
C ILE A 536 -9.98 0.33 16.30
N PHE A 537 -9.14 -0.49 15.65
CA PHE A 537 -8.45 -1.63 16.26
C PHE A 537 -7.05 -1.26 16.80
N LYS A 538 -6.55 -0.03 16.62
CA LYS A 538 -5.25 0.46 17.16
C LYS A 538 -5.07 0.13 18.64
N TYR A 539 -6.17 0.16 19.39
CA TYR A 539 -6.21 -0.06 20.82
C TYR A 539 -6.65 -1.47 21.26
N LEU A 540 -6.90 -2.38 20.31
CA LEU A 540 -7.34 -3.76 20.55
C LEU A 540 -6.44 -4.47 21.59
N GLN A 541 -7.09 -5.08 22.57
CA GLN A 541 -6.47 -5.90 23.61
C GLN A 541 -7.07 -7.31 23.62
N HIS A 542 -6.34 -8.26 24.19
CA HIS A 542 -6.81 -9.62 24.43
C HIS A 542 -6.59 -10.02 25.90
N ASP A 543 -7.59 -10.66 26.49
CA ASP A 543 -7.53 -11.30 27.81
C ASP A 543 -6.56 -12.49 27.77
N GLY A 544 -5.33 -12.27 28.24
CA GLY A 544 -4.29 -13.30 28.31
C GLY A 544 -4.54 -14.41 29.35
N LEU A 545 -5.70 -14.43 30.05
CA LEU A 545 -6.05 -15.41 31.08
C LEU A 545 -7.01 -16.50 30.62
N MET A 546 -7.52 -16.48 29.38
CA MET A 546 -8.41 -17.52 28.85
C MET A 546 -7.73 -18.91 28.84
N ARG A 547 -7.91 -19.66 29.93
CA ARG A 547 -7.38 -21.01 30.18
C ARG A 547 -8.52 -22.02 30.34
N GLU A 548 -9.07 -22.54 29.24
CA GLU A 548 -9.86 -23.78 29.27
C GLU A 548 -9.54 -24.72 28.10
N ARG A 549 -8.26 -25.09 27.98
CA ARG A 549 -7.73 -26.37 27.46
C ARG A 549 -6.24 -26.42 27.82
N GLY A 550 -5.77 -27.51 28.42
CA GLY A 550 -4.47 -27.56 29.08
C GLY A 550 -3.26 -27.31 28.16
N ASN A 551 -2.22 -26.68 28.71
CA ASN A 551 -0.84 -26.57 28.19
C ASN A 551 -0.51 -25.53 27.09
N SER A 552 -1.21 -24.40 26.97
CA SER A 552 -0.72 -23.22 26.22
C SER A 552 -0.45 -22.01 27.12
N SER A 553 0.80 -21.87 27.57
CA SER A 553 1.29 -20.72 28.34
C SER A 553 1.50 -19.48 27.47
N GLY A 554 0.91 -18.34 27.85
CA GLY A 554 1.33 -17.00 27.38
C GLY A 554 0.99 -16.61 25.93
N LEU A 555 0.37 -17.52 25.15
CA LEU A 555 0.27 -17.48 23.68
C LEU A 555 -0.50 -16.28 23.06
N VAL A 556 -1.08 -15.41 23.88
CA VAL A 556 -1.81 -14.21 23.40
C VAL A 556 -1.36 -12.91 24.10
N ARG A 557 -0.35 -12.96 24.98
CA ARG A 557 0.24 -11.74 25.59
C ARG A 557 0.83 -10.82 24.53
N VAL A 558 1.39 -11.40 23.47
CA VAL A 558 2.05 -10.67 22.37
C VAL A 558 1.09 -9.74 21.64
N VAL A 559 -0.19 -10.08 21.48
CA VAL A 559 -1.20 -9.19 20.88
C VAL A 559 -1.19 -7.82 21.56
N ASN A 560 -1.04 -7.79 22.88
CA ASN A 560 -1.02 -6.56 23.67
C ASN A 560 0.32 -5.81 23.56
N GLU A 561 1.42 -6.51 23.27
CA GLU A 561 2.78 -5.94 23.23
C GLU A 561 3.14 -5.27 21.90
N ILE A 562 2.44 -5.57 20.80
CA ILE A 562 2.72 -4.98 19.47
C ILE A 562 1.97 -3.64 19.34
N PRO A 563 2.67 -2.52 19.12
CA PRO A 563 2.03 -1.23 18.89
C PRO A 563 1.47 -1.10 17.47
N HIS A 564 0.48 -0.24 17.29
CA HIS A 564 0.04 0.23 15.98
C HIS A 564 1.20 0.91 15.23
N LEU A 565 1.27 0.70 13.93
CA LEU A 565 2.17 1.39 13.02
C LEU A 565 1.58 2.77 12.76
N ASP A 566 2.06 3.77 13.48
CA ASP A 566 1.63 5.14 13.28
C ASP A 566 2.17 5.67 11.93
N ILE A 567 1.25 5.70 10.96
CA ILE A 567 1.37 6.35 9.64
C ILE A 567 0.70 7.72 9.65
N SER A 568 0.01 8.07 10.73
CA SER A 568 -0.24 9.48 11.01
C SER A 568 1.11 10.18 11.14
N SER A 569 1.38 11.05 10.16
CA SER A 569 1.97 12.34 10.45
C SER A 569 1.02 13.08 11.40
N ASP A 570 1.01 12.69 12.67
CA ASP A 570 0.46 13.52 13.76
C ASP A 570 1.45 14.64 14.14
N ASP A 571 2.43 14.92 13.27
CA ASP A 571 2.73 16.31 12.97
C ASP A 571 1.51 16.92 12.26
N ARG A 572 0.70 17.69 13.00
CA ARG A 572 -0.23 18.68 12.39
C ARG A 572 0.52 19.77 11.59
N ASP A 573 1.85 19.81 11.72
CA ASP A 573 2.72 20.41 10.72
C ASP A 573 2.89 19.43 9.55
N ASP A 574 2.45 19.76 8.34
CA ASP A 574 2.72 18.94 7.13
C ASP A 574 4.22 18.74 6.81
N THR A 575 5.15 19.14 7.68
CA THR A 575 6.60 19.26 7.43
C THR A 575 7.48 18.42 8.36
N LEU A 576 8.27 17.52 7.76
CA LEU A 576 9.28 16.70 8.44
C LEU A 576 10.66 17.38 8.44
N LEU A 577 11.49 17.11 9.45
CA LEU A 577 12.84 17.69 9.55
C LEU A 577 13.87 16.86 8.76
N ALA A 578 14.28 17.35 7.60
CA ALA A 578 15.29 16.74 6.73
C ALA A 578 16.67 17.41 6.90
N SER A 579 17.73 16.59 6.94
CA SER A 579 19.12 17.03 6.82
C SER A 579 19.56 16.87 5.37
N PHE A 580 20.02 17.94 4.75
CA PHE A 580 20.49 17.96 3.37
C PHE A 580 21.99 17.67 3.28
N THR A 581 22.49 17.49 2.06
CA THR A 581 23.89 17.10 1.79
C THR A 581 24.91 18.21 2.08
N ASN A 582 24.51 19.47 2.07
CA ASN A 582 25.26 20.61 2.62
C ASN A 582 25.25 20.66 4.17
N PHE A 583 24.77 19.60 4.84
CA PHE A 583 24.63 19.45 6.29
C PHE A 583 23.61 20.40 6.95
N ASN A 584 22.95 21.27 6.20
CA ASN A 584 21.88 22.13 6.71
C ASN A 584 20.59 21.33 6.95
N GLN A 585 19.80 21.76 7.93
CA GLN A 585 18.53 21.12 8.29
C GLN A 585 17.35 22.03 7.96
N TYR A 586 16.33 21.47 7.33
CA TYR A 586 15.10 22.17 7.00
C TYR A 586 13.88 21.30 7.29
N ARG A 587 12.80 21.95 7.73
CA ARG A 587 11.44 21.39 7.70
C ARG A 587 10.94 21.44 6.26
N VAL A 588 10.60 20.28 5.71
CA VAL A 588 10.19 20.06 4.32
C VAL A 588 8.84 19.38 4.33
N SER A 589 7.93 19.76 3.44
CA SER A 589 6.65 19.06 3.28
C SER A 589 6.84 17.54 3.17
N SER A 590 6.08 16.78 3.94
CA SER A 590 6.09 15.32 3.95
C SER A 590 5.76 14.73 2.56
N PHE A 591 4.93 15.44 1.79
CA PHE A 591 4.64 15.14 0.39
C PHE A 591 5.83 15.43 -0.54
N ASP A 592 6.60 16.50 -0.26
CA ASP A 592 7.68 16.97 -1.14
C ASP A 592 8.95 16.13 -1.01
N ILE A 593 9.25 15.58 0.17
CA ILE A 593 10.47 14.78 0.43
C ILE A 593 10.69 13.70 -0.62
N GLU A 594 9.63 13.03 -1.06
CA GLU A 594 9.75 11.97 -2.05
C GLU A 594 10.04 12.50 -3.46
N TYR A 595 9.41 13.61 -3.86
CA TYR A 595 9.70 14.30 -5.12
C TYR A 595 11.13 14.87 -5.14
N ILE A 596 11.61 15.36 -3.99
CA ILE A 596 12.96 15.87 -3.78
C ILE A 596 14.00 14.76 -3.92
N SER A 597 13.89 13.66 -3.15
CA SER A 597 14.83 12.53 -3.27
C SER A 597 14.72 11.82 -4.62
N ALA A 598 13.55 11.81 -5.26
CA ALA A 598 13.40 11.32 -6.63
C ALA A 598 13.95 12.28 -7.70
N MET A 599 14.47 13.46 -7.32
CA MET A 599 14.93 14.52 -8.22
C MET A 599 13.88 14.86 -9.29
N GLN A 600 12.63 15.08 -8.87
CA GLN A 600 11.56 15.56 -9.74
C GLN A 600 11.70 17.07 -9.96
N LYS A 601 11.49 17.53 -11.19
CA LYS A 601 11.55 18.95 -11.55
C LYS A 601 10.48 19.74 -10.79
N GLY A 602 10.87 20.82 -10.12
CA GLY A 602 9.95 21.64 -9.33
C GLY A 602 10.66 22.64 -8.42
N THR A 603 9.87 23.42 -7.68
CA THR A 603 10.34 24.31 -6.63
C THR A 603 9.63 23.93 -5.33
N TYR A 604 10.40 23.56 -4.32
CA TYR A 604 9.90 23.04 -3.04
C TYR A 604 10.24 24.01 -1.91
N THR A 605 9.29 24.28 -1.01
CA THR A 605 9.52 25.24 0.08
C THR A 605 10.22 24.56 1.26
N LEU A 606 11.34 25.11 1.68
CA LEU A 606 12.12 24.70 2.85
C LEU A 606 11.93 25.73 3.97
N LYS A 607 11.56 25.28 5.17
CA LYS A 607 11.53 26.12 6.39
C LYS A 607 12.74 25.79 7.25
N THR A 608 13.36 26.77 7.92
CA THR A 608 14.37 26.46 8.94
C THR A 608 13.74 25.73 10.14
N PRO A 609 14.51 25.02 10.99
CA PRO A 609 13.95 24.18 12.06
C PRO A 609 13.11 24.95 13.10
N ASP A 610 13.41 26.24 13.25
CA ASP A 610 12.74 27.26 14.08
C ASP A 610 11.55 27.95 13.37
N ASN A 611 11.22 27.55 12.14
CA ASN A 611 10.23 28.18 11.24
C ASN A 611 10.50 29.68 10.92
N ALA A 612 11.67 30.23 11.23
CA ALA A 612 11.94 31.67 11.12
C ALA A 612 12.33 32.15 9.71
N LYS A 613 12.88 31.28 8.86
CA LYS A 613 13.31 31.61 7.50
C LYS A 613 12.79 30.59 6.48
N LEU A 614 12.40 31.11 5.32
CA LEU A 614 12.08 30.32 4.13
C LEU A 614 13.29 30.30 3.20
N ALA A 615 13.57 29.13 2.64
CA ALA A 615 14.41 28.93 1.46
C ALA A 615 13.63 28.06 0.47
N ASN A 616 14.06 28.01 -0.78
CA ASN A 616 13.47 27.13 -1.79
C ASN A 616 14.49 26.10 -2.25
N LEU A 617 14.08 24.87 -2.52
CA LEU A 617 14.85 23.94 -3.33
C LEU A 617 14.33 24.00 -4.75
N GLU A 618 15.16 24.42 -5.70
CA GLU A 618 14.87 24.32 -7.12
C GLU A 618 15.53 23.06 -7.69
N ILE A 619 14.72 22.17 -8.27
CA ILE A 619 15.19 21.01 -9.03
C ILE A 619 14.92 21.28 -10.51
N SER A 620 15.98 21.37 -11.29
CA SER A 620 15.97 21.63 -12.73
C SER A 620 16.50 20.44 -13.52
N ASP A 621 16.10 20.32 -14.78
CA ASP A 621 16.56 19.28 -15.71
C ASP A 621 17.15 19.86 -17.01
N GLU A 622 18.11 19.13 -17.58
CA GLU A 622 18.84 19.43 -18.81
C GLU A 622 18.89 18.16 -19.67
N VAL A 623 18.44 18.23 -20.93
CA VAL A 623 18.40 17.07 -21.83
C VAL A 623 19.78 16.86 -22.46
N LEU A 624 20.46 15.78 -22.07
CA LEU A 624 21.85 15.51 -22.46
C LEU A 624 21.96 14.87 -23.85
N ASN A 625 20.91 14.20 -24.31
CA ASN A 625 20.91 13.44 -25.57
C ASN A 625 19.94 13.98 -26.63
N GLU A 626 19.52 15.24 -26.55
CA GLU A 626 18.65 15.88 -27.55
C GLU A 626 19.15 15.68 -29.00
N PRO A 627 20.45 15.81 -29.34
CA PRO A 627 20.93 15.51 -30.70
C PRO A 627 20.74 14.05 -31.14
N PHE A 628 20.66 13.10 -30.21
CA PHE A 628 20.41 11.68 -30.52
C PHE A 628 18.94 11.44 -30.86
N VAL A 629 18.03 12.03 -30.07
CA VAL A 629 16.58 11.92 -30.28
C VAL A 629 16.24 12.50 -31.66
N GLU A 630 16.73 13.70 -31.96
CA GLU A 630 16.49 14.36 -33.24
C GLU A 630 17.16 13.64 -34.43
N ALA A 631 18.41 13.16 -34.28
CA ALA A 631 19.05 12.36 -35.33
C ALA A 631 18.28 11.07 -35.62
N THR A 632 17.75 10.40 -34.60
CA THR A 632 16.92 9.18 -34.74
C THR A 632 15.61 9.49 -35.44
N ARG A 633 14.94 10.59 -35.07
CA ARG A 633 13.71 11.07 -35.72
C ARG A 633 13.93 11.34 -37.21
N ILE A 634 14.99 12.07 -37.57
CA ILE A 634 15.33 12.35 -38.98
C ILE A 634 15.69 11.06 -39.73
N ILE A 635 16.45 10.12 -39.12
CA ILE A 635 16.73 8.80 -39.71
C ILE A 635 15.45 8.01 -39.99
N ASN A 636 14.48 8.01 -39.07
CA ASN A 636 13.21 7.31 -39.28
C ASN A 636 12.36 7.96 -40.38
N ILE A 637 12.39 9.29 -40.50
CA ILE A 637 11.81 10.02 -41.64
C ILE A 637 12.50 9.64 -42.96
N LEU A 638 13.84 9.60 -43.00
CA LEU A 638 14.63 9.18 -44.17
C LEU A 638 14.32 7.74 -44.59
N VAL A 639 14.25 6.82 -43.63
CA VAL A 639 13.86 5.41 -43.84
C VAL A 639 12.47 5.30 -44.45
N SER A 640 11.49 6.05 -43.92
CA SER A 640 10.12 6.09 -44.45
C SER A 640 10.04 6.69 -45.86
N GLY A 641 10.75 7.80 -46.10
CA GLY A 641 10.85 8.44 -47.41
C GLY A 641 11.43 7.50 -48.47
N ILE A 642 12.58 6.86 -48.17
CA ILE A 642 13.21 5.89 -49.06
C ILE A 642 12.31 4.69 -49.33
N ARG A 643 11.63 4.16 -48.29
CA ARG A 643 10.68 3.04 -48.44
C ARG A 643 9.50 3.42 -49.36
N THR A 644 8.98 4.63 -49.23
CA THR A 644 7.85 5.13 -50.01
C THR A 644 8.24 5.39 -51.47
N GLN A 645 9.36 6.08 -51.70
CA GLN A 645 9.80 6.49 -53.05
C GLN A 645 10.43 5.33 -53.85
N PHE A 646 11.24 4.48 -53.22
CA PHE A 646 12.01 3.43 -53.91
C PHE A 646 11.48 2.02 -53.69
N GLY A 647 10.73 1.76 -52.61
CA GLY A 647 10.22 0.42 -52.27
C GLY A 647 9.32 -0.17 -53.35
N GLY A 648 8.40 0.62 -53.92
CA GLY A 648 7.52 0.18 -55.01
C GLY A 648 8.26 -0.23 -56.30
N ARG A 649 9.41 0.37 -56.58
CA ARG A 649 10.27 0.02 -57.74
C ARG A 649 11.19 -1.17 -57.43
N MET A 650 11.72 -1.29 -56.20
CA MET A 650 12.53 -2.45 -55.79
C MET A 650 11.73 -3.76 -55.81
N ILE A 651 10.47 -3.75 -55.38
CA ILE A 651 9.63 -4.96 -55.37
C ILE A 651 9.42 -5.51 -56.80
N ARG A 652 9.19 -4.63 -57.79
CA ARG A 652 9.01 -5.06 -59.20
C ARG A 652 10.28 -5.62 -59.85
N ARG A 653 11.49 -5.21 -59.43
CA ARG A 653 12.76 -5.79 -59.93
C ARG A 653 13.20 -7.06 -59.19
N ARG A 654 12.61 -7.40 -58.04
CA ARG A 654 13.01 -8.54 -57.19
C ARG A 654 12.24 -9.85 -57.43
N LEU A 655 11.28 -9.89 -58.35
CA LEU A 655 10.58 -11.13 -58.72
C LEU A 655 11.45 -12.13 -59.50
N THR A 656 12.68 -11.73 -59.88
CA THR A 656 13.66 -12.61 -60.53
C THR A 656 15.01 -12.60 -59.78
N ILE A 657 15.31 -13.73 -59.14
CA ILE A 657 16.67 -14.20 -58.78
C ILE A 657 17.43 -13.33 -57.75
N ASN A 658 17.27 -13.60 -56.45
CA ASN A 658 18.20 -14.43 -55.64
C ASN A 658 17.85 -14.36 -54.13
N ARG A 659 18.01 -15.46 -53.39
CA ARG A 659 17.69 -15.56 -51.96
C ARG A 659 18.88 -15.16 -51.08
N ASN A 660 18.98 -13.90 -50.66
CA ASN A 660 19.80 -13.49 -49.51
C ASN A 660 19.04 -12.45 -48.67
N PRO A 661 18.44 -12.83 -47.53
CA PRO A 661 17.58 -11.95 -46.73
C PRO A 661 18.32 -10.93 -45.85
N SER A 662 19.66 -10.95 -45.84
CA SER A 662 20.50 -10.16 -44.91
C SER A 662 20.56 -8.65 -45.18
N ILE A 663 20.01 -8.16 -46.30
CA ILE A 663 20.13 -6.74 -46.73
C ILE A 663 18.80 -5.97 -46.56
N THR A 664 17.68 -6.64 -46.26
CA THR A 664 16.37 -6.19 -46.76
C THR A 664 15.29 -5.85 -45.73
N SER A 665 15.65 -5.22 -44.62
CA SER A 665 14.76 -4.22 -44.01
C SER A 665 15.53 -2.96 -43.62
N PHE A 666 15.00 -1.82 -44.07
CA PHE A 666 15.14 -0.56 -43.33
C PHE A 666 14.02 -0.57 -42.29
N THR A 667 14.26 -1.31 -41.21
CA THR A 667 13.43 -1.20 -40.01
C THR A 667 13.68 0.20 -39.43
N PRO A 668 12.66 0.92 -38.97
CA PRO A 668 12.87 2.11 -38.14
C PRO A 668 13.79 1.77 -36.96
N LEU A 669 14.59 2.73 -36.53
CA LEU A 669 15.28 2.65 -35.26
C LEU A 669 14.27 2.83 -34.13
N ASP A 670 14.43 2.07 -33.05
CA ASP A 670 13.69 2.26 -31.81
C ASP A 670 13.87 3.71 -31.31
N GLU A 671 12.83 4.28 -30.68
CA GLU A 671 12.93 5.63 -30.12
C GLU A 671 13.98 5.65 -28.99
N VAL A 672 14.92 6.59 -29.09
CA VAL A 672 15.97 6.75 -28.08
C VAL A 672 15.35 7.40 -26.84
N THR A 673 15.37 6.69 -25.72
CA THR A 673 14.88 7.22 -24.44
C THR A 673 15.63 8.50 -24.07
N GLU A 674 14.91 9.55 -23.66
CA GLU A 674 15.52 10.80 -23.20
C GLU A 674 16.46 10.55 -22.01
N ALA A 675 17.65 11.11 -22.10
CA ALA A 675 18.63 11.14 -21.02
C ALA A 675 18.76 12.57 -20.49
N LYS A 676 18.61 12.73 -19.18
CA LYS A 676 18.57 14.05 -18.54
C LYS A 676 19.52 14.13 -17.36
N LYS A 677 20.21 15.26 -17.23
CA LYS A 677 20.85 15.67 -15.98
C LYS A 677 19.81 16.39 -15.13
N PHE A 678 19.78 16.12 -13.84
CA PHE A 678 19.02 16.88 -12.85
C PHE A 678 19.99 17.55 -11.88
N SER A 679 19.75 18.80 -11.54
CA SER A 679 20.49 19.53 -10.50
C SER A 679 19.54 20.07 -9.45
N ALA A 680 19.90 19.93 -8.19
CA ALA A 680 19.17 20.45 -7.04
C ALA A 680 19.98 21.61 -6.41
N ASP A 681 19.40 22.80 -6.49
CA ASP A 681 19.99 24.05 -5.99
C ASP A 681 19.11 24.58 -4.85
N ILE A 682 19.68 24.75 -3.64
CA ILE A 682 19.01 25.51 -2.57
C ILE A 682 19.17 26.99 -2.88
N VAL A 683 18.05 27.68 -3.01
CA VAL A 683 17.94 29.12 -3.20
C VAL A 683 17.58 29.76 -1.86
N SER A 684 18.54 30.45 -1.25
CA SER A 684 18.30 31.21 -0.02
C SER A 684 17.51 32.49 -0.32
N PRO A 685 16.85 33.11 0.69
CA PRO A 685 15.94 34.24 0.46
C PRO A 685 16.63 35.54 0.00
N ASN A 686 17.97 35.57 -0.06
CA ASN A 686 18.77 36.62 -0.70
C ASN A 686 19.06 36.36 -2.20
N GLY A 687 18.60 35.22 -2.76
CA GLY A 687 18.80 34.82 -4.15
C GLY A 687 20.09 34.07 -4.44
N GLU A 688 20.94 33.81 -3.43
CA GLU A 688 22.13 32.96 -3.61
C GLU A 688 21.70 31.51 -3.86
N ARG A 689 22.42 30.81 -4.75
CA ARG A 689 22.14 29.42 -5.15
C ARG A 689 23.30 28.52 -4.72
N GLU A 690 23.03 27.56 -3.84
CA GLU A 690 23.96 26.52 -3.43
C GLU A 690 23.58 25.19 -4.08
N ARG A 691 24.45 24.61 -4.91
CA ARG A 691 24.21 23.30 -5.51
C ARG A 691 24.53 22.17 -4.56
N ILE A 692 23.54 21.33 -4.28
CA ILE A 692 23.65 20.30 -3.23
C ILE A 692 23.64 18.86 -3.75
N ALA A 693 23.07 18.60 -4.93
CA ALA A 693 23.06 17.28 -5.57
C ALA A 693 22.96 17.37 -7.10
N GLU A 694 23.52 16.38 -7.78
CA GLU A 694 23.35 16.17 -9.23
C GLU A 694 23.07 14.69 -9.53
N ALA A 695 21.98 14.43 -10.25
CA ALA A 695 21.55 13.09 -10.64
C ALA A 695 21.42 12.99 -12.17
N PHE A 696 21.43 11.77 -12.69
CA PHE A 696 21.26 11.49 -14.12
C PHE A 696 20.14 10.49 -14.29
N LYS A 697 19.25 10.71 -15.26
CA LYS A 697 18.15 9.78 -15.56
C LYS A 697 18.14 9.37 -17.03
N ILE A 698 17.64 8.17 -17.28
CA ILE A 698 17.20 7.70 -18.60
C ILE A 698 15.72 7.37 -18.46
N GLY A 699 14.86 8.13 -19.15
CA GLY A 699 13.43 8.19 -18.85
C GLY A 699 13.21 8.57 -17.39
N ASN A 700 12.42 7.77 -16.66
CA ASN A 700 12.10 8.01 -15.25
C ASN A 700 13.11 7.39 -14.27
N ARG A 701 14.14 6.68 -14.74
CA ARG A 701 15.08 5.92 -13.89
C ARG A 701 16.37 6.70 -13.63
N VAL A 702 16.75 6.87 -12.36
CA VAL A 702 18.09 7.35 -11.97
C VAL A 702 19.16 6.29 -12.31
N VAL A 703 20.27 6.74 -12.91
CA VAL A 703 21.39 5.91 -13.38
C VAL A 703 22.74 6.57 -13.06
N TYR A 704 23.78 5.75 -12.95
CA TYR A 704 25.15 6.24 -12.87
C TYR A 704 25.60 6.87 -14.19
N ILE A 705 26.51 7.84 -14.12
CA ILE A 705 27.06 8.51 -15.32
C ILE A 705 27.72 7.52 -16.29
N ASP A 706 28.36 6.46 -15.79
CA ASP A 706 28.98 5.44 -16.64
C ASP A 706 27.96 4.59 -17.40
N ASP A 707 26.82 4.26 -16.78
CA ASP A 707 25.71 3.58 -17.45
C ASP A 707 25.11 4.47 -18.54
N LEU A 708 24.96 5.78 -18.25
CA LEU A 708 24.52 6.77 -19.22
C LEU A 708 25.51 6.90 -20.39
N LEU A 709 26.80 7.07 -20.13
CA LEU A 709 27.84 7.17 -21.15
C LEU A 709 27.91 5.89 -22.01
N ARG A 710 27.64 4.72 -21.42
CA ARG A 710 27.51 3.44 -22.14
C ARG A 710 26.29 3.43 -23.06
N GLU A 711 25.13 3.89 -22.60
CA GLU A 711 23.91 3.91 -23.42
C GLU A 711 23.98 4.98 -24.53
N MET A 712 24.56 6.14 -24.24
CA MET A 712 24.88 7.15 -25.26
C MET A 712 25.84 6.57 -26.31
N ASN A 713 26.88 5.82 -25.91
CA ASN A 713 27.79 5.17 -26.86
C ASN A 713 27.10 4.07 -27.70
N SER A 714 26.22 3.27 -27.09
CA SER A 714 25.36 2.28 -27.77
C SER A 714 24.50 2.96 -28.84
N SER A 715 23.74 3.99 -28.46
CA SER A 715 22.89 4.79 -29.35
C SER A 715 23.70 5.45 -30.47
N LEU A 716 24.87 6.04 -30.15
CA LEU A 716 25.75 6.66 -31.14
C LEU A 716 26.22 5.67 -32.21
N THR A 717 26.54 4.44 -31.80
CA THR A 717 26.98 3.37 -32.70
C THR A 717 25.85 2.94 -33.63
N LYS A 718 24.63 2.77 -33.10
CA LYS A 718 23.42 2.45 -33.89
C LYS A 718 23.11 3.53 -34.93
N ILE A 719 23.05 4.80 -34.50
CA ILE A 719 22.74 5.96 -35.34
C ILE A 719 23.80 6.15 -36.43
N THR A 720 25.09 6.04 -36.08
CA THR A 720 26.19 6.15 -37.06
C THR A 720 26.11 5.06 -38.12
N ALA A 721 25.91 3.80 -37.73
CA ALA A 721 25.77 2.68 -38.67
C ALA A 721 24.53 2.81 -39.58
N ALA A 722 23.42 3.34 -39.05
CA ALA A 722 22.22 3.63 -39.83
C ALA A 722 22.45 4.77 -40.85
N ALA A 723 23.08 5.87 -40.43
CA ALA A 723 23.42 6.99 -41.30
C ALA A 723 24.39 6.57 -42.43
N GLU A 724 25.42 5.78 -42.14
CA GLU A 724 26.32 5.22 -43.16
C GLU A 724 25.60 4.31 -44.15
N ARG A 725 24.65 3.49 -43.68
CA ARG A 725 23.85 2.61 -44.54
C ARG A 725 22.92 3.41 -45.44
N LEU A 726 22.33 4.49 -44.93
CA LEU A 726 21.50 5.42 -45.70
C LEU A 726 22.33 6.13 -46.79
N GLN A 727 23.53 6.63 -46.46
CA GLN A 727 24.43 7.23 -47.45
C GLN A 727 24.74 6.24 -48.58
N LYS A 728 25.13 5.01 -48.23
CA LYS A 728 25.49 3.96 -49.20
C LYS A 728 24.33 3.56 -50.12
N GLU A 729 23.06 3.75 -49.75
CA GLU A 729 21.95 3.60 -50.71
C GLU A 729 21.67 4.88 -51.50
N LEU A 730 21.82 6.06 -50.89
CA LEU A 730 21.62 7.34 -51.57
C LEU A 730 22.64 7.55 -52.70
N ASP A 731 23.89 7.18 -52.46
CA ASP A 731 24.99 7.22 -53.44
C ASP A 731 24.72 6.31 -54.67
N LYS A 732 23.91 5.25 -54.54
CA LYS A 732 23.49 4.41 -55.68
C LYS A 732 22.40 5.07 -56.53
N HIS A 733 21.79 6.13 -56.03
CA HIS A 733 20.68 6.85 -56.65
C HIS A 733 21.06 8.26 -57.15
N SER A 734 22.25 8.77 -56.81
CA SER A 734 22.78 10.04 -57.31
C SER A 734 23.24 9.98 -58.77
N ASP A 735 23.73 8.83 -59.24
CA ASP A 735 24.30 8.60 -60.59
C ASP A 735 23.27 8.60 -61.76
N ILE A 736 22.05 9.11 -61.54
CA ILE A 736 20.98 9.10 -62.54
C ILE A 736 21.19 10.23 -63.57
N LYS A 737 21.81 9.85 -64.69
CA LYS A 737 22.13 10.72 -65.85
C LYS A 737 20.96 10.99 -66.81
N GLY A 738 19.72 10.73 -66.39
CA GLY A 738 18.53 11.03 -67.19
C GLY A 738 18.29 12.54 -67.32
N THR A 739 17.84 12.96 -68.50
CA THR A 739 17.43 14.35 -68.82
C THR A 739 15.91 14.54 -68.81
N ASP A 740 15.15 13.47 -68.58
CA ASP A 740 13.69 13.48 -68.49
C ASP A 740 13.20 14.10 -67.17
N GLU A 741 11.99 14.65 -67.20
CA GLU A 741 11.41 15.38 -66.05
C GLU A 741 11.26 14.48 -64.81
N ALA A 742 11.02 13.17 -65.00
CA ALA A 742 10.98 12.22 -63.89
C ALA A 742 12.35 12.03 -63.22
N SER A 743 13.46 12.06 -63.98
CA SER A 743 14.82 12.09 -63.42
C SER A 743 15.13 13.41 -62.71
N ARG A 744 14.57 14.55 -63.16
CA ARG A 744 14.74 15.85 -62.47
C ARG A 744 14.02 15.87 -61.12
N ILE A 745 12.77 15.41 -61.07
CA ILE A 745 12.00 15.26 -59.82
C ILE A 745 12.73 14.28 -58.88
N GLN A 746 13.17 13.13 -59.38
CA GLN A 746 13.88 12.14 -58.57
C GLN A 746 15.23 12.68 -58.04
N ARG A 747 15.95 13.50 -58.80
CA ARG A 747 17.18 14.17 -58.33
C ARG A 747 16.89 15.17 -57.21
N GLY A 748 15.84 16.00 -57.35
CA GLY A 748 15.45 16.94 -56.29
C GLY A 748 15.03 16.27 -54.98
N GLU A 749 14.42 15.08 -55.05
CA GLU A 749 14.14 14.28 -53.84
C GLU A 749 15.41 13.66 -53.24
N VAL A 750 16.34 13.16 -54.05
CA VAL A 750 17.66 12.68 -53.59
C VAL A 750 18.45 13.81 -52.91
N GLU A 751 18.43 15.03 -53.45
CA GLU A 751 19.06 16.21 -52.86
C GLU A 751 18.47 16.57 -51.48
N LYS A 752 17.14 16.49 -51.30
CA LYS A 752 16.50 16.68 -49.98
C LYS A 752 16.91 15.61 -48.97
N LEU A 753 16.97 14.34 -49.40
CA LEU A 753 17.40 13.24 -48.54
C LEU A 753 18.88 13.41 -48.12
N ASP A 754 19.75 13.93 -48.99
CA ASP A 754 21.16 14.21 -48.68
C ASP A 754 21.33 15.39 -47.71
N GLN A 755 20.50 16.43 -47.83
CA GLN A 755 20.44 17.55 -46.87
C GLN A 755 20.05 17.05 -45.47
N HIS A 756 18.98 16.26 -45.35
CA HIS A 756 18.58 15.65 -44.08
C HIS A 756 19.67 14.74 -43.51
N LEU A 757 20.34 13.94 -44.35
CA LEU A 757 21.43 13.06 -43.91
C LEU A 757 22.69 13.84 -43.48
N THR A 758 22.93 15.00 -44.08
CA THR A 758 23.96 15.95 -43.65
C THR A 758 23.63 16.55 -42.28
N THR A 759 22.37 16.93 -42.04
CA THR A 759 21.89 17.36 -40.70
C THR A 759 22.11 16.27 -39.65
N VAL A 760 21.80 15.01 -39.98
CA VAL A 760 22.08 13.85 -39.10
C VAL A 760 23.57 13.72 -38.76
N LYS A 761 24.49 13.90 -39.72
CA LYS A 761 25.94 13.88 -39.45
C LYS A 761 26.40 15.01 -38.52
N THR A 762 25.81 16.21 -38.65
CA THR A 762 26.06 17.33 -37.73
C THR A 762 25.58 17.00 -36.32
N LEU A 763 24.37 16.47 -36.17
CA LEU A 763 23.81 16.04 -34.88
C LEU A 763 24.63 14.90 -34.23
N ILE A 764 25.10 13.92 -35.02
CA ILE A 764 26.03 12.88 -34.53
C ILE A 764 27.35 13.50 -34.02
N SER A 765 27.82 14.58 -34.65
CA SER A 765 29.07 15.24 -34.25
C SER A 765 28.90 16.01 -32.94
N GLN A 766 27.79 16.75 -32.78
CA GLN A 766 27.38 17.37 -31.52
C GLN A 766 27.19 16.33 -30.41
N ALA A 767 26.54 15.19 -30.72
CA ALA A 767 26.38 14.06 -29.79
C ALA A 767 27.72 13.49 -29.28
N LYS A 768 28.75 13.42 -30.13
CA LYS A 768 30.12 13.04 -29.72
C LYS A 768 30.75 14.08 -28.81
N GLU A 769 30.54 15.36 -29.10
CA GLU A 769 31.06 16.47 -28.30
C GLU A 769 30.43 16.49 -26.90
N ASN A 770 29.10 16.53 -26.81
CA ASN A 770 28.35 16.51 -25.54
C ASN A 770 28.76 15.32 -24.66
N ARG A 771 28.92 14.13 -25.25
CA ARG A 771 29.42 12.94 -24.52
C ARG A 771 30.85 13.13 -24.01
N THR A 772 31.73 13.75 -24.80
CA THR A 772 33.12 13.99 -24.41
C THR A 772 33.21 15.03 -23.29
N GLN A 773 32.37 16.06 -23.33
CA GLN A 773 32.22 17.05 -22.25
C GLN A 773 31.71 16.36 -20.96
N LEU A 774 30.66 15.53 -21.04
CA LEU A 774 30.15 14.75 -19.91
C LEU A 774 31.21 13.82 -19.29
N GLN A 775 32.05 13.20 -20.11
CA GLN A 775 33.14 12.34 -19.64
C GLN A 775 34.24 13.10 -18.86
N GLN A 776 34.34 14.43 -19.03
CA GLN A 776 35.29 15.28 -18.29
C GLN A 776 34.71 15.82 -16.97
N VAL A 777 33.43 15.60 -16.68
CA VAL A 777 32.79 16.07 -15.44
C VAL A 777 33.16 15.16 -14.27
N HIS A 778 34.11 15.59 -13.45
CA HIS A 778 34.40 14.95 -12.17
C HIS A 778 33.29 15.23 -11.13
N ARG A 779 32.70 14.17 -10.59
CA ARG A 779 31.65 14.27 -9.56
C ARG A 779 32.24 14.50 -8.18
N ASN A 780 31.94 15.68 -7.61
CA ASN A 780 32.16 15.98 -6.18
C ASN A 780 30.83 16.04 -5.38
N LEU A 781 29.68 15.87 -6.06
CA LEU A 781 28.35 16.02 -5.50
C LEU A 781 27.59 14.67 -5.42
N PRO A 782 26.72 14.49 -4.42
CA PRO A 782 25.89 13.30 -4.26
C PRO A 782 24.68 13.29 -5.23
N GLU A 783 24.04 12.12 -5.36
CA GLU A 783 22.89 11.91 -6.26
C GLU A 783 21.53 12.23 -5.60
N ASP A 784 21.41 12.12 -4.27
CA ASP A 784 20.20 12.50 -3.50
C ASP A 784 20.50 13.80 -2.72
N PRO A 785 19.66 14.85 -2.83
CA PRO A 785 19.80 16.09 -2.05
C PRO A 785 19.57 15.90 -0.54
N ILE A 786 18.82 14.87 -0.12
CA ILE A 786 18.52 14.59 1.28
C ILE A 786 19.48 13.52 1.81
N LYS A 787 20.19 13.87 2.89
CA LYS A 787 21.10 12.96 3.59
C LYS A 787 20.39 12.09 4.62
N SER A 788 19.41 12.64 5.32
CA SER A 788 18.55 11.89 6.27
C SER A 788 17.27 12.66 6.58
N VAL A 789 16.21 11.95 6.98
CA VAL A 789 14.95 12.54 7.47
C VAL A 789 14.73 12.10 8.91
N MET A 790 14.51 13.04 9.82
CA MET A 790 14.11 12.77 11.19
C MET A 790 12.59 12.76 11.30
N TYR A 791 12.03 11.56 11.46
CA TYR A 791 10.63 11.37 11.81
C TYR A 791 10.48 11.50 13.33
N PRO A 792 9.47 12.25 13.84
CA PRO A 792 9.21 12.27 15.27
C PRO A 792 8.83 10.87 15.74
N SER A 793 9.57 10.35 16.73
CA SER A 793 9.31 9.05 17.32
C SER A 793 8.75 9.23 18.73
N PHE A 794 7.53 8.75 18.95
CA PHE A 794 6.82 8.80 20.24
C PHE A 794 7.61 8.15 21.40
N THR A 795 8.63 7.35 21.11
CA THR A 795 9.36 6.51 22.06
C THR A 795 10.43 7.20 22.92
N GLN A 796 10.62 8.53 22.83
CA GLN A 796 11.66 9.21 23.62
C GLN A 796 11.27 9.59 25.06
N MET A 797 10.02 9.37 25.50
CA MET A 797 9.57 9.76 26.84
C MET A 797 9.50 8.57 27.82
N SER A 798 10.57 8.45 28.61
CA SER A 798 10.79 7.56 29.77
C SER A 798 11.10 6.07 29.50
N ASN A 799 12.13 5.57 30.18
CA ASN A 799 12.64 4.19 30.07
C ASN A 799 11.79 3.14 30.82
N GLU A 800 10.68 3.54 31.46
CA GLU A 800 9.86 2.68 32.31
C GLU A 800 8.57 2.30 31.58
N LYS A 801 8.64 1.21 30.79
CA LYS A 801 7.49 0.63 30.07
C LYS A 801 6.39 0.26 31.07
N PRO A 802 5.11 0.58 30.79
CA PRO A 802 4.01 0.19 31.68
C PRO A 802 3.90 -1.33 31.79
N GLU A 803 3.56 -1.80 32.99
CA GLU A 803 3.31 -3.21 33.25
C GLU A 803 1.86 -3.55 32.86
N TRP A 804 1.70 -4.64 32.09
CA TRP A 804 0.39 -5.16 31.76
C TRP A 804 -0.33 -5.63 33.04
N GLN A 805 -1.43 -4.99 33.42
CA GLN A 805 -2.26 -5.53 34.50
C GLN A 805 -3.23 -6.59 33.97
N PRO A 806 -3.27 -7.79 34.57
CA PRO A 806 -4.25 -8.80 34.22
C PRO A 806 -5.68 -8.29 34.51
N TYR A 807 -6.57 -8.54 33.56
CA TYR A 807 -8.02 -8.39 33.71
C TYR A 807 -8.69 -9.63 33.12
N GLN A 808 -9.98 -9.80 33.43
CA GLN A 808 -10.85 -10.76 32.72
C GLN A 808 -12.04 -10.02 32.12
N SER A 809 -12.45 -10.40 30.92
CA SER A 809 -13.67 -9.88 30.28
C SER A 809 -14.51 -11.03 29.73
N GLN A 810 -15.78 -11.05 30.10
CA GLN A 810 -16.76 -12.03 29.61
C GLN A 810 -18.09 -11.33 29.38
N LEU A 811 -18.76 -11.64 28.27
CA LEU A 811 -20.13 -11.19 28.09
C LEU A 811 -21.10 -12.02 28.94
N ALA A 812 -22.06 -11.36 29.58
CA ALA A 812 -23.11 -12.00 30.33
C ALA A 812 -24.04 -12.80 29.41
N ARG A 813 -24.77 -13.76 30.00
CA ARG A 813 -25.70 -14.66 29.28
C ARG A 813 -26.82 -13.95 28.52
N ASP A 814 -27.11 -12.69 28.85
CA ASP A 814 -28.13 -11.88 28.18
C ASP A 814 -27.64 -11.19 26.91
N GLY A 815 -26.36 -11.29 26.56
CA GLY A 815 -25.76 -10.59 25.41
C GLY A 815 -25.64 -9.07 25.58
N ALA A 816 -26.19 -8.50 26.66
CA ALA A 816 -26.29 -7.06 26.85
C ALA A 816 -25.21 -6.51 27.78
N ARG A 817 -24.70 -7.28 28.74
CA ARG A 817 -23.75 -6.78 29.76
C ARG A 817 -22.34 -7.36 29.61
N LEU A 818 -21.31 -6.52 29.73
CA LEU A 818 -19.92 -6.98 29.82
C LEU A 818 -19.47 -7.05 31.29
N ILE A 819 -19.08 -8.23 31.73
CA ILE A 819 -18.52 -8.48 33.06
C ILE A 819 -17.01 -8.31 32.96
N VAL A 820 -16.45 -7.32 33.67
CA VAL A 820 -15.02 -6.99 33.61
C VAL A 820 -14.41 -7.02 35.01
N LYS A 821 -13.49 -7.95 35.24
CA LYS A 821 -12.74 -8.06 36.50
C LYS A 821 -11.36 -7.47 36.29
N GLY A 822 -10.99 -6.46 37.07
CA GLY A 822 -9.74 -5.73 36.88
C GLY A 822 -9.19 -5.18 38.19
N LYS A 823 -8.06 -4.48 38.12
CA LYS A 823 -7.47 -3.84 39.29
C LYS A 823 -8.17 -2.50 39.53
N LYS A 824 -9.06 -2.48 40.51
CA LYS A 824 -9.73 -1.27 40.97
C LYS A 824 -8.73 -0.35 41.69
N LEU A 825 -8.78 0.93 41.36
CA LEU A 825 -8.01 2.01 41.99
C LEU A 825 -8.88 3.26 42.14
N THR A 826 -8.48 4.18 43.01
CA THR A 826 -9.10 5.48 43.25
C THR A 826 -8.04 6.55 43.02
N ILE A 827 -8.33 7.53 42.15
CA ILE A 827 -7.37 8.60 41.82
C ILE A 827 -7.13 9.46 43.06
N ALA A 828 -5.91 9.50 43.58
CA ALA A 828 -5.53 10.33 44.71
C ALA A 828 -5.03 11.71 44.28
N ASN A 829 -4.25 11.79 43.20
CA ASN A 829 -3.71 13.05 42.69
C ASN A 829 -3.61 13.02 41.16
N ILE A 830 -3.73 14.21 40.55
CA ILE A 830 -3.69 14.44 39.12
C ILE A 830 -2.70 15.57 38.86
N ARG A 831 -1.70 15.33 38.00
CA ARG A 831 -0.76 16.36 37.53
C ARG A 831 -0.73 16.35 36.02
N HIS A 832 -1.35 17.35 35.40
CA HIS A 832 -1.18 17.59 33.97
C HIS A 832 0.26 18.01 33.68
N THR A 833 0.78 17.59 32.53
CA THR A 833 2.10 18.01 32.02
C THR A 833 1.92 18.63 30.65
N ASP A 834 2.81 19.54 30.28
CA ASP A 834 2.68 20.40 29.08
C ASP A 834 2.52 19.61 27.77
N ASN A 835 3.03 18.37 27.73
CA ASN A 835 3.00 17.46 26.58
C ASN A 835 1.70 16.61 26.52
N SER A 836 0.53 17.18 26.84
CA SER A 836 -0.81 16.54 26.90
C SER A 836 -0.98 15.31 27.82
N LEU A 837 0.10 14.73 28.35
CA LEU A 837 0.08 13.61 29.28
C LEU A 837 -0.39 14.06 30.67
N THR A 838 -1.25 13.26 31.28
CA THR A 838 -1.73 13.45 32.66
C THR A 838 -1.15 12.38 33.56
N ARG A 839 -0.44 12.77 34.63
CA ARG A 839 0.09 11.84 35.63
C ARG A 839 -0.93 11.62 36.74
N LEU A 840 -1.24 10.36 37.02
CA LEU A 840 -2.17 9.92 38.05
C LEU A 840 -1.41 9.17 39.14
N SER A 841 -1.67 9.50 40.41
CA SER A 841 -1.33 8.64 41.54
C SER A 841 -2.61 8.12 42.20
N PHE A 842 -2.54 6.97 42.86
CA PHE A 842 -3.71 6.27 43.38
C PHE A 842 -3.66 6.12 44.90
N ALA A 843 -4.82 5.98 45.53
CA ALA A 843 -4.92 5.86 47.00
C ALA A 843 -4.43 4.48 47.50
N GLU A 844 -4.60 3.45 46.67
CA GLU A 844 -4.35 2.05 47.03
C GLU A 844 -2.95 1.56 46.61
N CYS A 845 -2.18 2.34 45.85
CA CYS A 845 -0.83 1.94 45.43
C CYS A 845 0.11 3.11 45.16
N SER A 846 1.40 2.88 45.43
CA SER A 846 2.53 3.77 45.14
C SER A 846 2.90 3.85 43.65
N VAL A 847 1.92 3.73 42.76
CA VAL A 847 2.15 3.77 41.30
C VAL A 847 1.75 5.14 40.76
N ILE A 848 2.65 5.74 39.99
CA ILE A 848 2.35 6.91 39.16
C ILE A 848 2.22 6.44 37.72
N LEU A 849 1.05 6.65 37.12
CA LEU A 849 0.78 6.33 35.73
C LEU A 849 0.73 7.63 34.92
N ALA A 850 1.61 7.78 33.92
CA ALA A 850 1.45 8.80 32.90
C ALA A 850 0.44 8.27 31.88
N VAL A 851 -0.67 8.97 31.71
CA VAL A 851 -1.75 8.57 30.82
C VAL A 851 -2.07 9.62 29.77
N GLU A 852 -2.49 9.13 28.61
CA GLU A 852 -3.03 9.90 27.49
C GLU A 852 -4.54 9.66 27.40
N ALA A 853 -5.33 10.72 27.20
CA ALA A 853 -6.77 10.57 26.97
C ALA A 853 -6.99 9.96 25.58
N LEU A 854 -7.75 8.86 25.48
CA LEU A 854 -8.03 8.24 24.19
C LEU A 854 -9.12 8.98 23.41
N LEU A 855 -10.11 9.54 24.13
CA LEU A 855 -11.03 10.62 23.75
C LEU A 855 -12.00 10.88 24.92
N SER A 856 -12.79 11.96 24.83
CA SER A 856 -13.88 12.25 25.76
C SER A 856 -15.15 11.50 25.35
N VAL A 857 -15.94 11.04 26.32
CA VAL A 857 -17.31 10.58 26.06
C VAL A 857 -18.23 11.81 25.92
N GLY A 858 -18.74 12.02 24.71
CA GLY A 858 -19.93 12.85 24.47
C GLY A 858 -19.76 14.39 24.50
N ASN A 859 -18.55 14.94 24.60
CA ASN A 859 -18.35 16.41 24.55
C ASN A 859 -17.11 16.82 23.76
N GLU A 860 -17.18 17.97 23.07
CA GLU A 860 -16.02 18.66 22.46
C GLU A 860 -14.95 19.05 23.50
N VAL A 861 -15.32 19.07 24.79
CA VAL A 861 -14.43 19.30 25.92
C VAL A 861 -13.82 17.96 26.37
N PRO A 862 -12.48 17.85 26.52
CA PRO A 862 -11.84 16.63 27.03
C PRO A 862 -12.32 16.29 28.45
N TYR A 863 -12.47 14.99 28.73
CA TYR A 863 -12.99 14.51 30.02
C TYR A 863 -12.01 14.86 31.15
N LEU A 864 -12.44 15.74 32.05
CA LEU A 864 -11.61 16.19 33.16
C LEU A 864 -11.66 15.17 34.31
N LEU A 865 -10.59 14.39 34.43
CA LEU A 865 -10.34 13.51 35.57
C LEU A 865 -10.40 14.30 36.89
N ARG A 866 -10.92 13.67 37.95
CA ARG A 866 -11.01 14.25 39.30
C ARG A 866 -10.43 13.30 40.35
N ALA A 867 -9.75 13.85 41.35
CA ALA A 867 -9.38 13.08 42.53
C ALA A 867 -10.64 12.54 43.24
N GLY A 868 -10.55 11.32 43.78
CA GLY A 868 -11.66 10.56 44.33
C GLY A 868 -12.44 9.73 43.30
N GLN A 869 -12.22 9.90 41.99
CA GLN A 869 -12.85 9.03 40.99
C GLN A 869 -12.27 7.62 41.02
N MET A 870 -13.17 6.65 40.83
CA MET A 870 -12.82 5.25 40.74
C MET A 870 -12.45 4.89 39.30
N VAL A 871 -11.43 4.05 39.17
CA VAL A 871 -10.99 3.53 37.89
C VAL A 871 -10.73 2.03 37.95
N LEU A 872 -10.88 1.38 36.80
CA LEU A 872 -10.38 0.04 36.54
C LEU A 872 -9.11 0.14 35.70
N TRP A 873 -8.00 -0.39 36.18
CA TRP A 873 -6.80 -0.61 35.37
C TRP A 873 -6.93 -1.98 34.69
N LEU A 874 -7.06 -1.94 33.36
CA LEU A 874 -7.27 -3.08 32.46
C LEU A 874 -6.12 -3.09 31.44
N GLY A 875 -5.14 -3.97 31.65
CA GLY A 875 -4.00 -4.09 30.73
C GLY A 875 -3.17 -2.81 30.67
N TYR A 876 -3.19 -2.15 29.51
CA TYR A 876 -2.60 -0.83 29.27
C TYR A 876 -3.59 0.34 29.29
N TYR A 877 -4.82 0.14 29.77
CA TYR A 877 -5.84 1.19 29.89
C TYR A 877 -6.30 1.42 31.33
N ILE A 878 -6.76 2.64 31.56
CA ILE A 878 -7.50 3.05 32.75
C ILE A 878 -8.90 3.44 32.28
N VAL A 879 -9.92 2.81 32.85
CA VAL A 879 -11.33 3.06 32.57
C VAL A 879 -11.93 3.76 33.78
N VAL A 880 -12.42 4.98 33.61
CA VAL A 880 -13.14 5.70 34.68
C VAL A 880 -14.52 5.11 34.83
N VAL A 881 -14.90 4.72 36.05
CA VAL A 881 -16.17 4.05 36.33
C VAL A 881 -16.93 4.74 37.45
N GLU A 882 -18.25 4.84 37.30
CA GLU A 882 -19.15 5.41 38.31
C GLU A 882 -20.28 4.44 38.64
N PRO A 883 -20.80 4.41 39.88
CA PRO A 883 -21.93 3.56 40.25
C PRO A 883 -23.18 3.90 39.44
N HIS A 884 -23.83 2.90 38.85
CA HIS A 884 -25.03 3.11 38.06
C HIS A 884 -26.23 3.51 38.95
N ALA A 885 -26.77 4.71 38.74
CA ALA A 885 -27.74 5.36 39.64
C ALA A 885 -28.98 4.52 40.02
N LYS A 886 -29.41 3.58 39.16
CA LYS A 886 -30.62 2.76 39.37
C LYS A 886 -30.36 1.28 39.72
N LYS A 887 -29.12 0.77 39.61
CA LYS A 887 -28.85 -0.67 39.77
C LYS A 887 -27.66 -0.91 40.70
N LYS A 888 -27.92 -1.53 41.86
CA LYS A 888 -26.86 -1.94 42.81
C LYS A 888 -25.90 -2.90 42.12
N ASN A 889 -24.62 -2.83 42.49
CA ASN A 889 -23.50 -3.63 41.94
C ASN A 889 -23.23 -3.43 40.44
N MET A 890 -23.75 -2.37 39.83
CA MET A 890 -23.52 -2.04 38.43
C MET A 890 -22.77 -0.72 38.28
N TRP A 891 -21.94 -0.62 37.24
CA TRP A 891 -21.05 0.50 36.98
C TRP A 891 -21.22 1.00 35.56
N ALA A 892 -21.29 2.30 35.35
CA ALA A 892 -21.23 2.94 34.04
C ALA A 892 -19.79 3.39 33.75
N VAL A 893 -19.37 3.36 32.49
CA VAL A 893 -18.06 3.86 32.06
C VAL A 893 -18.18 5.34 31.68
N GLN A 894 -17.22 6.17 32.12
CA GLN A 894 -17.21 7.61 31.87
C GLN A 894 -16.09 8.08 30.92
N ALA A 895 -14.95 7.40 30.88
CA ALA A 895 -13.82 7.76 30.02
C ALA A 895 -12.76 6.64 29.96
N TYR A 896 -11.93 6.68 28.89
CA TYR A 896 -10.82 5.76 28.66
C TYR A 896 -9.49 6.51 28.50
N PHE A 897 -8.46 6.03 29.19
CA PHE A 897 -7.11 6.58 29.14
C PHE A 897 -6.09 5.47 28.86
N ARG A 898 -5.10 5.75 28.02
CA ARG A 898 -3.97 4.85 27.75
C ARG A 898 -2.82 5.13 28.69
N VAL A 899 -2.33 4.09 29.35
CA VAL A 899 -1.09 4.16 30.12
C VAL A 899 0.08 4.22 29.15
N GLN A 900 0.81 5.33 29.18
CA GLN A 900 2.00 5.58 28.35
C GLN A 900 3.28 5.20 29.10
N SER A 901 3.37 5.52 30.39
CA SER A 901 4.43 5.00 31.25
C SER A 901 3.97 4.82 32.70
N GLN A 902 4.76 4.04 33.44
CA GLN A 902 4.53 3.68 34.83
C GLN A 902 5.81 3.90 35.61
N SER A 903 5.74 4.63 36.72
CA SER A 903 6.84 4.71 37.68
C SER A 903 6.37 4.40 39.10
N LEU A 904 7.29 3.92 39.93
CA LEU A 904 7.06 3.76 41.35
C LEU A 904 7.30 5.09 42.06
N GLN A 905 6.32 5.55 42.82
CA GLN A 905 6.48 6.61 43.78
C GLN A 905 7.44 6.13 44.87
N LYS A 906 8.68 6.61 44.80
CA LYS A 906 9.63 6.55 45.91
C LYS A 906 9.16 7.53 46.97
N ASP A 907 9.17 7.10 48.21
CA ASP A 907 9.02 8.00 49.35
C ASP A 907 10.33 8.79 49.55
N ASP A 908 10.33 9.74 50.50
CA ASP A 908 11.52 10.52 50.83
C ASP A 908 12.65 9.67 51.46
N SER A 909 12.38 8.42 51.84
CA SER A 909 13.37 7.45 52.33
C SER A 909 14.01 6.61 51.21
N GLY A 910 13.46 6.66 49.99
CA GLY A 910 13.88 5.86 48.84
C GLY A 910 13.41 4.40 48.84
N GLN A 911 12.53 4.01 49.77
CA GLN A 911 11.95 2.67 49.83
C GLN A 911 10.69 2.54 48.95
N SER A 912 10.65 1.48 48.15
CA SER A 912 9.46 1.13 47.36
C SER A 912 8.53 0.22 48.17
N TYR A 913 7.32 0.71 48.47
CA TYR A 913 6.25 -0.13 49.03
C TYR A 913 5.82 -1.23 48.05
N GLY A 914 5.69 -2.47 48.53
CA GLY A 914 5.23 -3.61 47.73
C GLY A 914 3.73 -3.53 47.41
N MET A 915 3.34 -3.94 46.20
CA MET A 915 1.95 -3.89 45.75
C MET A 915 1.08 -5.01 46.38
N ASN A 916 0.34 -4.69 47.43
CA ASN A 916 -0.72 -5.55 47.98
C ASN A 916 -2.10 -4.95 47.70
N ALA A 917 -2.58 -5.08 46.45
CA ALA A 917 -3.93 -4.69 46.06
C ALA A 917 -4.77 -5.94 45.71
N VAL A 918 -5.99 -6.03 46.26
CA VAL A 918 -6.87 -7.19 46.04
C VAL A 918 -7.59 -7.06 44.69
N PRO A 919 -7.50 -8.04 43.77
CA PRO A 919 -8.27 -8.03 42.54
C PRO A 919 -9.77 -8.18 42.86
N MET A 920 -10.62 -7.35 42.24
CA MET A 920 -12.05 -7.29 42.54
C MET A 920 -12.85 -7.33 41.23
N GLY A 921 -13.85 -8.20 41.15
CA GLY A 921 -14.71 -8.29 39.98
C GLY A 921 -15.82 -7.24 40.01
N LEU A 922 -15.96 -6.44 38.95
CA LEU A 922 -17.10 -5.53 38.78
C LEU A 922 -17.99 -6.02 37.62
N THR A 923 -19.29 -5.82 37.76
CA THR A 923 -20.24 -5.99 36.65
C THR A 923 -20.51 -4.60 36.08
N ILE A 924 -20.11 -4.35 34.84
CA ILE A 924 -20.35 -3.07 34.17
C ILE A 924 -21.75 -3.16 33.52
N LEU A 925 -22.60 -2.16 33.76
CA LEU A 925 -23.81 -1.99 32.95
C LEU A 925 -23.39 -1.25 31.68
N VAL A 926 -23.94 -1.74 30.58
CA VAL A 926 -23.80 -1.25 29.22
C VAL A 926 -25.15 -0.64 28.86
#